data_AF-A0A3D0V7T5-F1
#
_entry.id   AF-A0A3D0V7T5-F1
#
_cell.length_a   1.000
_cell.length_b   1.000
_cell.length_c   1.000
_cell.angle_alpha   90.00
_cell.angle_beta   90.00
_cell.angle_gamma   90.00
#
_symmetry.space_group_name_H-M   'P 1'
#
loop_
_entity.id
_entity.type
_entity.pdbx_description
1 polymer ?
#
loop_
_entity_poly.entity_id
_entity_poly.type
_entity_poly.pdbx_seq_one_letter_code
_entity_poly.pdbx_strand_id
1 'polypeptide(L)'
;MLFVRRSGRAGFTVGHFGRRWQEVKAIRRFTVRTVLPEAIAPLARLAKNLRWSWHLPTRELFAALNTEAWEQSKHDPMTFLGLVSREELHELAADAAVVERIQSAAADLDRYLSEPRWYQGLGEEAPVRIAYFSPEFGITEVLPQYSGGLGILAGDHLKAASDLGVPLIGVGLLYQAGYFKQSLSRDAWQQETYPVLDPDGLPLTLLREEDGTPVLITLPLSGDRRLRAHIWRADVGRVPLLLLDSNVPANDDAARGITDRLYGGGGDHRLQQELLLGMGGVKALRAYQRLTGTPAPEVFHTNEGHAGFLGIERIQELMSAGTDSLSWEEALAAGRASTVFTTHTPVPAGIDRFEAVQIRHFFDAGLAPDVPVEKVLELGRENYDGGNPAVFNMAVMGLRLAQRANGVAKLHGVVSREMFSGLWPGFDHSEIPITSVTNGVHVPTWIDPKMSMLAAKYFGDSDVDARGWDKIYDVKDEELWALRRELRVSLVEDVRRRLRAAWKKRGAADAELRWTDTVLDPDVLTIGFARRVPTYKRLTLMLRDPARLKALLLDPKHPIQLVIAGKSHPADDAGKKMIQDLVKFTDDPAVRHRIVFLPNYDIAMARTLFPGCDVWLNNPLRPLEACGTSGMKAAINGSLNLSVLDGWWDEMYDGENGWAIPTAN
;
A
#
# COMPACT_ATOMS: atom_id res chain seq x y z
N MET A 1 24.58 -13.83 -38.44
CA MET A 1 26.01 -13.55 -38.63
C MET A 1 26.30 -12.16 -38.09
N LEU A 2 26.61 -12.04 -36.79
CA LEU A 2 27.05 -10.78 -36.18
C LEU A 2 28.01 -11.11 -35.04
N PHE A 3 29.15 -10.44 -35.05
CA PHE A 3 30.36 -10.75 -34.29
C PHE A 3 30.23 -10.46 -32.79
N VAL A 4 30.66 -11.43 -31.96
CA VAL A 4 30.96 -11.25 -30.55
C VAL A 4 32.43 -10.84 -30.41
N ARG A 5 32.72 -9.68 -29.81
CA ARG A 5 34.07 -9.30 -29.38
C ARG A 5 34.17 -9.38 -27.86
N ARG A 6 34.84 -10.43 -27.36
CA ARG A 6 35.40 -10.50 -26.01
C ARG A 6 36.61 -9.57 -25.95
N SER A 7 36.73 -8.74 -24.91
CA SER A 7 37.96 -8.00 -24.61
C SER A 7 38.50 -8.42 -23.26
N GLY A 8 39.75 -8.87 -23.26
CA GLY A 8 40.49 -9.38 -22.12
C GLY A 8 41.03 -8.29 -21.19
N ARG A 9 41.51 -8.75 -20.03
CA ARG A 9 42.23 -7.97 -19.02
C ARG A 9 43.56 -7.43 -19.57
N ALA A 10 43.82 -6.16 -19.36
CA ALA A 10 45.17 -5.59 -19.28
C ALA A 10 45.14 -4.42 -18.29
N GLY A 11 46.01 -4.45 -17.28
CA GLY A 11 46.14 -3.40 -16.28
C GLY A 11 46.95 -2.22 -16.80
N PHE A 12 46.60 -1.02 -16.35
CA PHE A 12 47.47 0.15 -16.36
C PHE A 12 47.14 1.11 -15.21
N THR A 13 48.19 1.84 -14.85
CA THR A 13 48.54 2.58 -13.65
C THR A 13 47.70 3.84 -13.40
N VAL A 14 47.59 4.21 -12.13
CA VAL A 14 46.81 5.35 -11.61
C VAL A 14 47.48 6.68 -11.95
N GLY A 15 46.73 7.58 -12.59
CA GLY A 15 47.04 9.00 -12.71
C GLY A 15 45.81 9.84 -12.32
N HIS A 16 45.92 10.64 -11.27
CA HIS A 16 44.89 11.55 -10.77
C HIS A 16 44.63 12.70 -11.74
N PHE A 17 43.39 12.84 -12.25
CA PHE A 17 42.80 14.14 -12.61
C PHE A 17 41.27 14.04 -12.56
N GLY A 18 40.64 14.97 -11.83
CA GLY A 18 39.20 14.99 -11.58
C GLY A 18 38.36 15.25 -12.84
N ARG A 19 37.30 14.46 -13.01
CA ARG A 19 36.13 14.78 -13.85
C ARG A 19 34.87 14.33 -13.13
N ARG A 20 33.89 15.24 -13.08
CA ARG A 20 32.50 14.98 -12.67
C ARG A 20 31.96 13.79 -13.46
N TRP A 21 31.59 12.72 -12.77
CA TRP A 21 30.78 11.66 -13.36
C TRP A 21 29.36 12.21 -13.54
N GLN A 22 29.01 12.58 -14.77
CA GLN A 22 27.60 12.59 -15.17
C GLN A 22 27.12 11.15 -15.06
N GLU A 23 26.13 10.90 -14.20
CA GLU A 23 25.42 9.63 -14.16
C GLU A 23 24.89 9.31 -15.56
N VAL A 24 25.43 8.27 -16.17
CA VAL A 24 24.90 7.72 -17.41
C VAL A 24 23.53 7.12 -17.07
N LYS A 25 22.44 7.83 -17.39
CA LYS A 25 21.10 7.26 -17.40
C LYS A 25 21.16 5.99 -18.25
N ALA A 26 20.88 4.83 -17.67
CA ALA A 26 20.83 3.58 -18.43
C ALA A 26 19.75 3.69 -19.51
N ILE A 27 20.18 3.82 -20.77
CA ILE A 27 19.31 3.87 -21.93
C ILE A 27 18.89 2.42 -22.24
N ARG A 28 17.68 2.05 -21.79
CA ARG A 28 16.99 0.76 -21.99
C ARG A 28 17.57 -0.43 -21.21
N ARG A 29 16.85 -0.86 -20.17
CA ARG A 29 16.92 -2.25 -19.69
C ARG A 29 16.15 -3.12 -20.69
N PHE A 30 16.77 -4.19 -21.16
CA PHE A 30 16.10 -5.19 -21.99
C PHE A 30 15.60 -6.29 -21.06
N THR A 31 14.29 -6.33 -20.80
CA THR A 31 13.67 -7.45 -20.10
C THR A 31 13.48 -8.58 -21.11
N VAL A 32 14.34 -9.59 -21.05
CA VAL A 32 14.21 -10.81 -21.86
C VAL A 32 13.03 -11.59 -21.31
N ARG A 33 11.93 -11.67 -22.07
CA ARG A 33 10.80 -12.53 -21.69
C ARG A 33 11.19 -13.98 -21.93
N THR A 34 11.29 -14.75 -20.85
CA THR A 34 11.54 -16.19 -20.92
C THR A 34 10.37 -16.86 -21.65
N VAL A 35 10.65 -17.53 -22.77
CA VAL A 35 9.65 -18.33 -23.46
C VAL A 35 9.54 -19.66 -22.73
N LEU A 36 8.44 -19.85 -22.02
CA LEU A 36 8.17 -21.09 -21.29
C LEU A 36 7.79 -22.21 -22.27
N PRO A 37 8.29 -23.45 -22.07
CA PRO A 37 7.76 -24.63 -22.74
C PRO A 37 6.25 -24.77 -22.51
N GLU A 38 5.52 -25.27 -23.51
CA GLU A 38 4.06 -25.36 -23.49
C GLU A 38 3.52 -26.09 -22.25
N ALA A 39 4.16 -27.18 -21.84
CA ALA A 39 3.77 -27.98 -20.68
C ALA A 39 3.76 -27.19 -19.35
N ILE A 40 4.61 -26.15 -19.23
CA ILE A 40 4.74 -25.31 -18.03
C ILE A 40 4.38 -23.84 -18.29
N ALA A 41 3.79 -23.53 -19.45
CA ALA A 41 3.30 -22.20 -19.79
C ALA A 41 2.38 -21.56 -18.73
N PRO A 42 1.55 -22.33 -17.97
CA PRO A 42 0.72 -21.75 -16.91
C PRO A 42 1.48 -21.01 -15.81
N LEU A 43 2.79 -21.27 -15.61
CA LEU A 43 3.61 -20.54 -14.64
C LEU A 43 3.60 -19.02 -14.89
N ALA A 44 3.56 -18.58 -16.15
CA ALA A 44 3.48 -17.16 -16.47
C ALA A 44 2.19 -16.52 -15.95
N ARG A 45 1.06 -17.23 -16.00
CA ARG A 45 -0.22 -16.75 -15.48
C ARG A 45 -0.23 -16.74 -13.96
N LEU A 46 0.30 -17.79 -13.32
CA LEU A 46 0.44 -17.90 -11.88
C LEU A 46 1.35 -16.81 -11.31
N ALA A 47 2.44 -16.46 -12.01
CA ALA A 47 3.36 -15.40 -11.61
C ALA A 47 2.74 -14.00 -11.73
N LYS A 48 1.93 -13.76 -12.78
CA LYS A 48 1.30 -12.47 -13.06
C LYS A 48 0.09 -12.16 -12.18
N ASN A 49 -0.72 -13.16 -11.82
CA ASN A 49 -1.89 -12.92 -10.97
C ASN A 49 -1.45 -12.81 -9.51
N LEU A 50 -1.64 -11.64 -8.90
CA LEU A 50 -1.14 -11.28 -7.57
C LEU A 50 -1.74 -12.11 -6.43
N ARG A 51 -2.73 -12.99 -6.68
CA ARG A 51 -3.24 -13.96 -5.69
C ARG A 51 -2.13 -14.76 -5.03
N TRP A 52 -1.03 -15.06 -5.76
CA TRP A 52 0.13 -15.74 -5.17
C TRP A 52 0.64 -15.07 -3.89
N SER A 53 0.45 -13.75 -3.72
CA SER A 53 0.99 -13.03 -2.56
C SER A 53 0.31 -13.39 -1.23
N TRP A 54 -0.96 -13.83 -1.26
CA TRP A 54 -1.73 -14.34 -0.11
C TRP A 54 -2.16 -15.81 -0.26
N HIS A 55 -1.72 -16.50 -1.32
CA HIS A 55 -2.04 -17.91 -1.55
C HIS A 55 -0.81 -18.80 -1.35
N LEU A 56 -0.75 -19.45 -0.19
CA LEU A 56 0.40 -20.27 0.22
C LEU A 56 0.75 -21.39 -0.78
N PRO A 57 -0.20 -22.21 -1.29
CA PRO A 57 0.15 -23.30 -2.22
C PRO A 57 0.86 -22.83 -3.49
N THR A 58 0.51 -21.64 -4.00
CA THR A 58 1.20 -21.08 -5.17
C THR A 58 2.63 -20.64 -4.84
N ARG A 59 2.87 -20.07 -3.65
CA ARG A 59 4.23 -19.70 -3.20
C ARG A 59 5.10 -20.93 -3.00
N GLU A 60 4.55 -21.97 -2.39
CA GLU A 60 5.24 -23.25 -2.19
C GLU A 60 5.54 -23.97 -3.49
N LEU A 61 4.67 -23.84 -4.51
CA LEU A 61 4.97 -24.32 -5.85
C LEU A 61 6.27 -23.67 -6.37
N PHE A 62 6.35 -22.34 -6.41
CA PHE A 62 7.56 -21.66 -6.89
C PHE A 62 8.82 -22.00 -6.06
N ALA A 63 8.69 -22.05 -4.73
CA ALA A 63 9.79 -22.41 -3.84
C ALA A 63 10.33 -23.83 -4.10
N ALA A 64 9.44 -24.78 -4.44
CA ALA A 64 9.79 -26.17 -4.70
C ALA A 64 10.37 -26.41 -6.09
N LEU A 65 10.11 -25.52 -7.07
CA LEU A 65 10.68 -25.65 -8.42
C LEU A 65 12.18 -25.37 -8.42
N ASN A 66 12.63 -24.33 -7.71
CA ASN A 66 14.04 -24.03 -7.50
C ASN A 66 14.20 -23.14 -6.26
N THR A 67 14.62 -23.71 -5.14
CA THR A 67 14.71 -22.98 -3.86
C THR A 67 15.74 -21.86 -3.90
N GLU A 68 16.87 -22.05 -4.58
CA GLU A 68 17.91 -21.02 -4.66
C GLU A 68 17.44 -19.82 -5.48
N ALA A 69 16.86 -20.05 -6.67
CA ALA A 69 16.30 -18.99 -7.49
C ALA A 69 15.15 -18.26 -6.78
N TRP A 70 14.34 -18.99 -6.00
CA TRP A 70 13.27 -18.40 -5.20
C TRP A 70 13.78 -17.41 -4.15
N GLU A 71 14.82 -17.79 -3.39
CA GLU A 71 15.45 -16.90 -2.42
C GLU A 71 16.17 -15.72 -3.10
N GLN A 72 16.88 -15.95 -4.20
CA GLN A 72 17.57 -14.90 -4.96
C GLN A 72 16.59 -13.87 -5.56
N SER A 73 15.42 -14.33 -6.02
CA SER A 73 14.33 -13.49 -6.52
C SER A 73 13.65 -12.68 -5.41
N LYS A 74 13.94 -12.96 -4.14
CA LYS A 74 13.23 -12.42 -2.97
C LYS A 74 11.74 -12.73 -3.01
N HIS A 75 11.42 -13.98 -3.38
CA HIS A 75 10.05 -14.47 -3.41
C HIS A 75 9.14 -13.74 -4.41
N ASP A 76 9.73 -13.26 -5.51
CA ASP A 76 9.03 -12.67 -6.65
C ASP A 76 8.94 -13.67 -7.80
N PRO A 77 7.75 -14.22 -8.11
CA PRO A 77 7.56 -15.14 -9.22
C PRO A 77 8.00 -14.60 -10.58
N MET A 78 7.89 -13.28 -10.82
CA MET A 78 8.28 -12.69 -12.11
C MET A 78 9.80 -12.67 -12.25
N THR A 79 10.51 -12.22 -11.22
CA THR A 79 11.98 -12.27 -11.18
C THR A 79 12.49 -13.71 -11.19
N PHE A 80 11.82 -14.63 -10.47
CA PHE A 80 12.16 -16.06 -10.45
C PHE A 80 12.21 -16.65 -11.86
N LEU A 81 11.19 -16.42 -12.69
CA LEU A 81 11.15 -16.94 -14.07
C LEU A 81 12.23 -16.36 -14.97
N GLY A 82 12.82 -15.21 -14.60
CA GLY A 82 13.98 -14.63 -15.28
C GLY A 82 15.33 -15.17 -14.80
N LEU A 83 15.37 -15.80 -13.61
CA LEU A 83 16.59 -16.39 -13.04
C LEU A 83 16.77 -17.85 -13.43
N VAL A 84 15.69 -18.59 -13.64
CA VAL A 84 15.75 -19.99 -14.08
C VAL A 84 16.22 -20.06 -15.54
N SER A 85 17.25 -20.87 -15.79
CA SER A 85 17.83 -21.05 -17.13
C SER A 85 16.88 -21.79 -18.07
N ARG A 86 17.16 -21.70 -19.38
CA ARG A 86 16.36 -22.38 -20.39
C ARG A 86 16.44 -23.90 -20.23
N GLU A 87 17.62 -24.41 -19.92
CA GLU A 87 17.89 -25.82 -19.70
C GLU A 87 17.07 -26.34 -18.51
N GLU A 88 17.11 -25.65 -17.36
CA GLU A 88 16.31 -26.00 -16.18
C GLU A 88 14.80 -25.96 -16.48
N LEU A 89 14.32 -24.98 -17.25
CA LEU A 89 12.91 -24.93 -17.65
C LEU A 89 12.52 -26.12 -18.53
N HIS A 90 13.41 -26.61 -19.39
CA HIS A 90 13.17 -27.82 -20.18
C HIS A 90 13.18 -29.08 -19.31
N GLU A 91 14.03 -29.15 -18.29
CA GLU A 91 14.04 -30.24 -17.30
C GLU A 91 12.74 -30.28 -16.50
N LEU A 92 12.29 -29.12 -15.97
CA LEU A 92 11.00 -28.99 -15.28
C LEU A 92 9.82 -29.39 -16.18
N ALA A 93 9.89 -29.06 -17.47
CA ALA A 93 8.86 -29.43 -18.44
C ALA A 93 8.88 -30.92 -18.84
N ALA A 94 9.99 -31.63 -18.61
CA ALA A 94 10.11 -33.06 -18.86
C ALA A 94 9.69 -33.92 -17.65
N ASP A 95 9.62 -33.34 -16.45
CA ASP A 95 9.15 -34.02 -15.24
C ASP A 95 7.61 -33.98 -15.16
N ALA A 96 6.99 -35.15 -15.34
CA ALA A 96 5.54 -35.29 -15.33
C ALA A 96 4.89 -34.87 -13.99
N ALA A 97 5.53 -35.12 -12.86
CA ALA A 97 4.98 -34.78 -11.55
C ALA A 97 5.03 -33.26 -11.31
N VAL A 98 6.10 -32.59 -11.78
CA VAL A 98 6.19 -31.12 -11.76
C VAL A 98 5.12 -30.50 -12.64
N VAL A 99 4.95 -31.00 -13.87
CA VAL A 99 3.93 -30.52 -14.80
C VAL A 99 2.53 -30.66 -14.19
N GLU A 100 2.20 -31.82 -13.61
CA GLU A 100 0.91 -32.05 -12.96
C GLU A 100 0.63 -31.04 -11.83
N ARG A 101 1.62 -30.76 -10.97
CA ARG A 101 1.50 -29.76 -9.90
C ARG A 101 1.25 -28.35 -10.45
N ILE A 102 1.92 -27.97 -11.53
CA ILE A 102 1.74 -26.67 -12.19
C ILE A 102 0.32 -26.57 -12.79
N GLN A 103 -0.13 -27.62 -13.48
CA GLN A 103 -1.46 -27.67 -14.09
C GLN A 103 -2.56 -27.65 -13.02
N SER A 104 -2.39 -28.36 -11.91
CA SER A 104 -3.32 -28.34 -10.79
C SER A 104 -3.44 -26.96 -10.15
N ALA A 105 -2.31 -26.27 -9.92
CA ALA A 105 -2.31 -24.89 -9.44
C ALA A 105 -2.96 -23.91 -10.43
N ALA A 106 -2.78 -24.14 -11.73
CA ALA A 106 -3.42 -23.35 -12.77
C ALA A 106 -4.93 -23.55 -12.80
N ALA A 107 -5.40 -24.81 -12.69
CA ALA A 107 -6.82 -25.15 -12.60
C ALA A 107 -7.46 -24.61 -11.31
N ASP A 108 -6.72 -24.59 -10.21
CA ASP A 108 -7.17 -23.92 -8.98
C ASP A 108 -7.37 -22.42 -9.18
N LEU A 109 -6.43 -21.75 -9.84
CA LEU A 109 -6.61 -20.34 -10.19
C LEU A 109 -7.83 -20.15 -11.10
N ASP A 110 -8.06 -21.03 -12.09
CA ASP A 110 -9.23 -20.91 -12.97
C ASP A 110 -10.55 -21.02 -12.19
N ARG A 111 -10.70 -22.04 -11.35
CA ARG A 111 -11.86 -22.15 -10.44
C ARG A 111 -11.99 -20.92 -9.56
N TYR A 112 -10.86 -20.47 -8.99
CA TYR A 112 -10.82 -19.29 -8.16
C TYR A 112 -11.25 -18.03 -8.91
N LEU A 113 -11.12 -17.94 -10.22
CA LEU A 113 -11.51 -16.75 -10.99
C LEU A 113 -12.93 -16.84 -11.55
N SER A 114 -13.43 -18.05 -11.84
CA SER A 114 -14.71 -18.24 -12.55
C SER A 114 -15.90 -18.58 -11.65
N GLU A 115 -15.69 -19.29 -10.55
CA GLU A 115 -16.81 -19.79 -9.73
C GLU A 115 -17.54 -18.65 -9.01
N PRO A 116 -18.87 -18.72 -8.80
CA PRO A 116 -19.57 -17.76 -7.96
C PRO A 116 -18.98 -17.73 -6.54
N ARG A 117 -18.91 -16.54 -5.95
CA ARG A 117 -18.53 -16.32 -4.54
C ARG A 117 -19.71 -15.74 -3.77
N TRP A 118 -19.47 -15.41 -2.50
CA TRP A 118 -20.47 -14.81 -1.62
C TRP A 118 -21.26 -13.66 -2.27
N TYR A 119 -20.58 -12.74 -2.97
CA TYR A 119 -21.22 -11.57 -3.56
C TYR A 119 -22.30 -11.91 -4.60
N GLN A 120 -22.09 -12.97 -5.38
CA GLN A 120 -23.08 -13.40 -6.38
C GLN A 120 -24.38 -13.92 -5.75
N GLY A 121 -24.40 -14.20 -4.44
CA GLY A 121 -25.60 -14.57 -3.70
C GLY A 121 -26.45 -13.40 -3.20
N LEU A 122 -26.02 -12.13 -3.36
CA LEU A 122 -26.73 -10.96 -2.82
C LEU A 122 -27.99 -10.54 -3.62
N GLY A 123 -28.21 -11.12 -4.79
CA GLY A 123 -29.36 -10.80 -5.65
C GLY A 123 -29.13 -9.61 -6.60
N GLU A 124 -30.16 -9.26 -7.36
CA GLU A 124 -30.07 -8.28 -8.46
C GLU A 124 -29.96 -6.81 -8.02
N GLU A 125 -30.26 -6.50 -6.74
CA GLU A 125 -30.12 -5.15 -6.19
C GLU A 125 -28.66 -4.76 -5.86
N ALA A 126 -27.76 -5.75 -5.82
CA ALA A 126 -26.35 -5.50 -5.55
C ALA A 126 -25.67 -4.86 -6.78
N PRO A 127 -24.79 -3.85 -6.59
CA PRO A 127 -24.13 -3.19 -7.71
C PRO A 127 -23.41 -4.13 -8.67
N VAL A 128 -23.68 -4.02 -9.97
CA VAL A 128 -23.05 -4.88 -11.00
C VAL A 128 -21.54 -4.63 -11.11
N ARG A 129 -21.10 -3.41 -10.77
CA ARG A 129 -19.71 -2.99 -10.84
C ARG A 129 -19.42 -1.80 -9.93
N ILE A 130 -18.28 -1.85 -9.25
CA ILE A 130 -17.80 -0.79 -8.35
C ILE A 130 -16.42 -0.32 -8.82
N ALA A 131 -16.20 0.99 -8.90
CA ALA A 131 -14.87 1.55 -9.12
C ALA A 131 -14.32 2.15 -7.82
N TYR A 132 -13.12 1.74 -7.45
CA TYR A 132 -12.46 2.16 -6.21
C TYR A 132 -11.17 2.91 -6.53
N PHE A 133 -11.16 4.21 -6.24
CA PHE A 133 -10.05 5.10 -6.57
C PHE A 133 -9.20 5.38 -5.33
N SER A 134 -7.89 5.19 -5.46
CA SER A 134 -6.93 5.46 -4.39
C SER A 134 -5.59 5.91 -5.00
N PRO A 135 -4.87 6.86 -4.37
CA PRO A 135 -3.51 7.19 -4.81
C PRO A 135 -2.52 6.09 -4.44
N GLU A 136 -2.84 5.15 -3.56
CA GLU A 136 -1.94 4.06 -3.19
C GLU A 136 -2.65 2.71 -3.03
N PHE A 137 -1.93 1.63 -3.33
CA PHE A 137 -2.35 0.23 -3.21
C PHE A 137 -1.20 -0.64 -2.70
N GLY A 138 -1.33 -1.16 -1.48
CA GLY A 138 -0.37 -2.05 -0.83
C GLY A 138 -0.72 -3.52 -1.03
N ILE A 139 -0.44 -4.06 -2.22
CA ILE A 139 -0.75 -5.47 -2.54
C ILE A 139 0.37 -6.40 -2.08
N THR A 140 1.59 -6.15 -2.53
CA THR A 140 2.81 -6.93 -2.24
C THR A 140 4.03 -6.02 -2.36
N GLU A 141 5.12 -6.40 -1.70
CA GLU A 141 6.46 -5.83 -1.80
C GLU A 141 7.02 -5.75 -3.23
N VAL A 142 6.57 -6.62 -4.15
CA VAL A 142 6.99 -6.64 -5.57
C VAL A 142 6.40 -5.46 -6.34
N LEU A 143 5.22 -4.97 -5.93
CA LEU A 143 4.53 -3.84 -6.53
C LEU A 143 4.41 -2.71 -5.49
N PRO A 144 5.49 -1.94 -5.22
CA PRO A 144 5.57 -1.00 -4.10
C PRO A 144 4.84 0.33 -4.39
N GLN A 145 3.55 0.26 -4.71
CA GLN A 145 2.68 1.39 -5.04
C GLN A 145 1.94 1.92 -3.80
N TYR A 146 2.64 2.00 -2.66
CA TYR A 146 2.08 2.44 -1.38
C TYR A 146 3.14 3.05 -0.45
N SER A 147 2.67 3.80 0.55
CA SER A 147 3.51 4.42 1.57
C SER A 147 3.04 4.16 3.01
N GLY A 148 1.80 3.73 3.24
CA GLY A 148 1.31 3.47 4.60
C GLY A 148 -0.13 2.99 4.68
N GLY A 149 -0.84 3.38 5.74
CA GLY A 149 -2.11 2.77 6.15
C GLY A 149 -3.23 2.85 5.11
N LEU A 150 -3.36 3.99 4.41
CA LEU A 150 -4.37 4.20 3.37
C LEU A 150 -4.21 3.19 2.22
N GLY A 151 -2.99 3.03 1.72
CA GLY A 151 -2.67 2.11 0.63
C GLY A 151 -2.75 0.65 1.05
N ILE A 152 -2.34 0.33 2.28
CA ILE A 152 -2.49 -1.02 2.81
C ILE A 152 -3.98 -1.39 2.93
N LEU A 153 -4.83 -0.47 3.41
CA LEU A 153 -6.27 -0.68 3.45
C LEU A 153 -6.85 -0.88 2.04
N ALA A 154 -6.48 -0.01 1.09
CA ALA A 154 -6.90 -0.14 -0.31
C ALA A 154 -6.50 -1.51 -0.89
N GLY A 155 -5.30 -1.99 -0.58
CA GLY A 155 -4.84 -3.31 -1.00
C GLY A 155 -5.62 -4.46 -0.34
N ASP A 156 -5.89 -4.36 0.96
CA ASP A 156 -6.70 -5.33 1.69
C ASP A 156 -8.16 -5.36 1.19
N HIS A 157 -8.74 -4.20 0.82
CA HIS A 157 -10.04 -4.12 0.14
C HIS A 157 -10.02 -4.87 -1.19
N LEU A 158 -8.98 -4.72 -2.03
CA LEU A 158 -8.93 -5.41 -3.31
C LEU A 158 -8.85 -6.93 -3.13
N LYS A 159 -8.07 -7.39 -2.14
CA LYS A 159 -7.93 -8.81 -1.83
C LYS A 159 -9.22 -9.41 -1.26
N ALA A 160 -9.85 -8.72 -0.30
CA ALA A 160 -11.14 -9.14 0.25
C ALA A 160 -12.23 -9.15 -0.82
N ALA A 161 -12.29 -8.11 -1.68
CA ALA A 161 -13.20 -8.05 -2.82
C ALA A 161 -12.97 -9.22 -3.77
N SER A 162 -11.72 -9.60 -4.00
CA SER A 162 -11.36 -10.74 -4.83
C SER A 162 -11.85 -12.07 -4.22
N ASP A 163 -11.62 -12.30 -2.94
CA ASP A 163 -12.02 -13.54 -2.26
C ASP A 163 -13.55 -13.66 -2.15
N LEU A 164 -14.24 -12.54 -1.89
CA LEU A 164 -15.70 -12.45 -1.79
C LEU A 164 -16.41 -12.37 -3.15
N GLY A 165 -15.68 -12.17 -4.24
CA GLY A 165 -16.20 -11.99 -5.61
C GLY A 165 -16.95 -10.68 -5.84
N VAL A 166 -16.66 -9.64 -5.06
CA VAL A 166 -17.18 -8.29 -5.28
C VAL A 166 -16.66 -7.77 -6.64
N PRO A 167 -17.52 -7.28 -7.56
CA PRO A 167 -17.15 -6.87 -8.90
C PRO A 167 -16.50 -5.47 -8.87
N LEU A 168 -15.32 -5.39 -8.26
CA LEU A 168 -14.60 -4.15 -8.03
C LEU A 168 -13.49 -3.96 -9.09
N ILE A 169 -13.27 -2.71 -9.52
CA ILE A 169 -12.10 -2.29 -10.31
C ILE A 169 -11.34 -1.24 -9.50
N GLY A 170 -10.07 -1.50 -9.23
CA GLY A 170 -9.18 -0.52 -8.60
C GLY A 170 -8.65 0.48 -9.63
N VAL A 171 -8.52 1.75 -9.27
CA VAL A 171 -7.92 2.78 -10.12
C VAL A 171 -6.90 3.59 -9.32
N GLY A 172 -5.67 3.69 -9.84
CA GLY A 172 -4.55 4.38 -9.21
C GLY A 172 -3.54 4.91 -10.23
N LEU A 173 -2.40 5.39 -9.74
CA LEU A 173 -1.26 5.79 -10.58
C LEU A 173 -0.14 4.76 -10.47
N LEU A 174 0.63 4.58 -11.55
CA LEU A 174 1.86 3.81 -11.55
C LEU A 174 3.04 4.74 -11.27
N TYR A 175 3.49 4.81 -10.02
CA TYR A 175 4.65 5.62 -9.65
C TYR A 175 5.95 4.89 -9.99
N GLN A 176 6.81 5.56 -10.76
CA GLN A 176 8.09 5.01 -11.22
C GLN A 176 9.01 4.59 -10.07
N ALA A 177 9.03 5.33 -8.96
CA ALA A 177 9.88 5.02 -7.80
C ALA A 177 9.12 4.46 -6.58
N GLY A 178 7.80 4.23 -6.70
CA GLY A 178 6.95 4.01 -5.54
C GLY A 178 7.02 5.19 -4.57
N TYR A 179 7.13 4.93 -3.27
CA TYR A 179 7.38 5.97 -2.26
C TYR A 179 8.86 6.34 -2.15
N PHE A 180 9.64 5.57 -1.39
CA PHE A 180 11.10 5.58 -1.38
C PHE A 180 11.67 4.37 -0.64
N LYS A 181 12.94 4.03 -0.92
CA LYS A 181 13.73 3.10 -0.11
C LYS A 181 14.52 3.87 0.95
N GLN A 182 14.33 3.47 2.20
CA GLN A 182 14.96 4.08 3.36
C GLN A 182 16.32 3.42 3.62
N SER A 183 17.34 4.23 3.91
CA SER A 183 18.57 3.80 4.57
C SER A 183 18.90 4.75 5.71
N LEU A 184 19.87 4.36 6.54
CA LEU A 184 20.41 5.22 7.59
C LEU A 184 21.86 5.55 7.24
N SER A 185 22.24 6.80 7.44
CA SER A 185 23.63 7.23 7.40
C SER A 185 24.41 6.73 8.62
N ARG A 186 25.73 7.01 8.66
CA ARG A 186 26.57 6.73 9.84
C ARG A 186 26.03 7.39 11.10
N ASP A 187 25.60 8.64 11.01
CA ASP A 187 25.01 9.44 12.09
C ASP A 187 23.53 9.10 12.37
N ALA A 188 23.05 7.96 11.87
CA ALA A 188 21.68 7.49 12.00
C ALA A 188 20.61 8.40 11.41
N TRP A 189 20.99 9.35 10.55
CA TRP A 189 20.04 10.17 9.80
C TRP A 189 19.40 9.36 8.67
N GLN A 190 18.08 9.51 8.48
CA GLN A 190 17.35 8.87 7.39
C GLN A 190 17.80 9.41 6.03
N GLN A 191 18.02 8.50 5.09
CA GLN A 191 18.31 8.81 3.70
C GLN A 191 17.30 8.12 2.78
N GLU A 192 16.89 8.82 1.75
CA GLU A 192 15.95 8.34 0.75
C GLU A 192 16.65 8.00 -0.56
N THR A 193 16.26 6.89 -1.17
CA THR A 193 16.64 6.53 -2.54
C THR A 193 15.40 6.18 -3.34
N TYR A 194 15.41 6.54 -4.63
CA TYR A 194 14.26 6.42 -5.54
C TYR A 194 14.62 5.50 -6.72
N PRO A 195 14.71 4.18 -6.50
CA PRO A 195 15.00 3.25 -7.58
C PRO A 195 13.84 3.23 -8.58
N VAL A 196 14.14 3.48 -9.86
CA VAL A 196 13.16 3.41 -10.94
C VAL A 196 12.79 1.95 -11.19
N LEU A 197 11.49 1.68 -11.11
CA LEU A 197 10.85 0.42 -11.46
C LEU A 197 10.74 0.32 -12.98
N ASP A 198 10.97 -0.88 -13.50
CA ASP A 198 10.70 -1.19 -14.91
C ASP A 198 9.33 -1.89 -14.99
N PRO A 199 8.29 -1.25 -15.55
CA PRO A 199 6.95 -1.83 -15.62
C PRO A 199 6.91 -3.20 -16.31
N ASP A 200 7.79 -3.47 -17.27
CA ASP A 200 7.86 -4.76 -17.97
C ASP A 200 8.37 -5.91 -17.09
N GLY A 201 9.08 -5.59 -16.00
CA GLY A 201 9.55 -6.54 -14.99
C GLY A 201 8.56 -6.74 -13.83
N LEU A 202 7.45 -5.98 -13.80
CA LEU A 202 6.42 -6.08 -12.78
C LEU A 202 5.31 -7.04 -13.24
N PRO A 203 4.47 -7.56 -12.32
CA PRO A 203 3.27 -8.34 -12.66
C PRO A 203 2.16 -7.44 -13.23
N LEU A 204 2.47 -6.72 -14.31
CA LEU A 204 1.62 -5.77 -14.99
C LEU A 204 1.44 -6.15 -16.46
N THR A 205 0.27 -5.85 -17.00
CA THR A 205 -0.04 -5.99 -18.42
C THR A 205 -0.44 -4.63 -18.97
N LEU A 206 0.28 -4.14 -19.98
CA LEU A 206 -0.08 -2.91 -20.69
C LEU A 206 -1.38 -3.14 -21.47
N LEU A 207 -2.38 -2.28 -21.25
CA LEU A 207 -3.62 -2.32 -22.00
C LEU A 207 -3.37 -1.83 -23.43
N ARG A 208 -3.90 -2.56 -24.42
CA ARG A 208 -3.68 -2.30 -25.84
C ARG A 208 -5.01 -2.21 -26.58
N GLU A 209 -5.03 -1.39 -27.62
CA GLU A 209 -6.08 -1.36 -28.63
C GLU A 209 -6.08 -2.66 -29.45
N GLU A 210 -7.13 -2.87 -30.25
CA GLU A 210 -7.27 -4.05 -31.10
C GLU A 210 -6.13 -4.21 -32.12
N ASP A 211 -5.54 -3.10 -32.56
CA ASP A 211 -4.38 -3.06 -33.46
C ASP A 211 -3.03 -3.34 -32.75
N GLY A 212 -3.07 -3.60 -31.44
CA GLY A 212 -1.91 -3.86 -30.60
C GLY A 212 -1.17 -2.61 -30.11
N THR A 213 -1.58 -1.40 -30.49
CA THR A 213 -0.99 -0.16 -29.96
C THR A 213 -1.36 0.04 -28.49
N PRO A 214 -0.49 0.64 -27.66
CA PRO A 214 -0.84 0.96 -26.28
C PRO A 214 -2.02 1.92 -26.19
N VAL A 215 -2.97 1.64 -25.29
CA VAL A 215 -4.05 2.58 -24.99
C VAL A 215 -3.46 3.85 -24.39
N LEU A 216 -3.90 4.99 -24.89
CA LEU A 216 -3.41 6.30 -24.49
C LEU A 216 -4.57 7.20 -24.08
N ILE A 217 -4.66 7.53 -22.79
CA ILE A 217 -5.57 8.58 -22.32
C ILE A 217 -4.90 9.95 -22.45
N THR A 218 -5.70 11.01 -22.61
CA THR A 218 -5.19 12.37 -22.77
C THR A 218 -6.00 13.35 -21.92
N LEU A 219 -5.30 14.21 -21.19
CA LEU A 219 -5.84 15.38 -20.51
C LEU A 219 -5.22 16.65 -21.12
N PRO A 220 -6.00 17.69 -21.42
CA PRO A 220 -5.46 18.98 -21.82
C PRO A 220 -4.67 19.65 -20.67
N LEU A 221 -3.62 20.37 -21.05
CA LEU A 221 -2.80 21.21 -20.19
C LEU A 221 -2.64 22.59 -20.86
N SER A 222 -2.23 23.59 -20.08
CA SER A 222 -2.05 24.97 -20.55
C SER A 222 -1.04 25.10 -21.70
N GLY A 223 -1.34 25.99 -22.64
CA GLY A 223 -0.45 26.30 -23.77
C GLY A 223 -0.38 25.19 -24.83
N ASP A 224 -1.53 24.63 -25.23
CA ASP A 224 -1.68 23.50 -26.17
C ASP A 224 -0.97 22.21 -25.77
N ARG A 225 -0.47 22.13 -24.53
CA ARG A 225 0.16 20.94 -23.98
C ARG A 225 -0.88 19.87 -23.69
N ARG A 226 -0.43 18.62 -23.67
CA ARG A 226 -1.26 17.45 -23.38
C ARG A 226 -0.53 16.56 -22.39
N LEU A 227 -1.22 16.17 -21.32
CA LEU A 227 -0.81 15.10 -20.45
C LEU A 227 -1.36 13.79 -21.00
N ARG A 228 -0.47 12.91 -21.44
CA ARG A 228 -0.83 11.57 -21.94
C ARG A 228 -0.43 10.51 -20.93
N ALA A 229 -1.20 9.44 -20.81
CA ALA A 229 -0.82 8.31 -19.96
C ALA A 229 -1.23 6.97 -20.57
N HIS A 230 -0.36 5.97 -20.41
CA HIS A 230 -0.69 4.58 -20.66
C HIS A 230 -1.49 4.01 -19.49
N ILE A 231 -2.20 2.90 -19.75
CA ILE A 231 -2.94 2.16 -18.72
C ILE A 231 -2.28 0.79 -18.54
N TRP A 232 -1.75 0.54 -17.35
CA TRP A 232 -1.28 -0.77 -16.93
C TRP A 232 -2.33 -1.47 -16.08
N ARG A 233 -2.48 -2.79 -16.23
CA ARG A 233 -3.39 -3.62 -15.43
C ARG A 233 -2.59 -4.58 -14.56
N ALA A 234 -2.86 -4.56 -13.25
CA ALA A 234 -2.48 -5.62 -12.33
C ALA A 234 -3.70 -6.49 -12.02
N ASP A 235 -3.56 -7.80 -12.00
CA ASP A 235 -4.65 -8.73 -11.68
C ASP A 235 -4.53 -9.13 -10.19
N VAL A 236 -5.32 -8.49 -9.31
CA VAL A 236 -5.36 -8.78 -7.86
C VAL A 236 -6.41 -9.86 -7.62
N GLY A 237 -6.01 -11.11 -7.88
CA GLY A 237 -6.97 -12.22 -7.93
C GLY A 237 -8.00 -11.97 -9.03
N ARG A 238 -9.26 -11.74 -8.67
CA ARG A 238 -10.39 -11.40 -9.55
C ARG A 238 -10.49 -9.91 -9.89
N VAL A 239 -9.86 -9.05 -9.08
CA VAL A 239 -10.02 -7.59 -9.17
C VAL A 239 -8.97 -7.02 -10.12
N PRO A 240 -9.35 -6.42 -11.26
CA PRO A 240 -8.41 -5.66 -12.07
C PRO A 240 -8.09 -4.31 -11.39
N LEU A 241 -6.80 -4.00 -11.27
CA LEU A 241 -6.29 -2.72 -10.81
C LEU A 241 -5.65 -1.98 -11.99
N LEU A 242 -6.25 -0.86 -12.38
CA LEU A 242 -5.76 0.02 -13.44
C LEU A 242 -4.81 1.06 -12.86
N LEU A 243 -3.59 1.13 -13.38
CA LEU A 243 -2.54 2.04 -12.96
C LEU A 243 -2.12 2.92 -14.13
N LEU A 244 -2.28 4.23 -13.98
CA LEU A 244 -1.98 5.20 -15.03
C LEU A 244 -0.51 5.64 -14.96
N ASP A 245 0.17 5.61 -16.10
CA ASP A 245 1.59 5.93 -16.23
C ASP A 245 1.81 7.08 -17.22
N SER A 246 2.28 8.23 -16.73
CA SER A 246 2.54 9.40 -17.55
C SER A 246 3.93 9.40 -18.20
N ASN A 247 4.79 8.42 -17.90
CA ASN A 247 6.12 8.28 -18.49
C ASN A 247 6.08 7.77 -19.94
N VAL A 248 5.32 8.45 -20.79
CA VAL A 248 5.17 8.12 -22.19
C VAL A 248 6.08 9.01 -23.06
N PRO A 249 6.69 8.48 -24.13
CA PRO A 249 7.57 9.28 -25.00
C PRO A 249 6.90 10.50 -25.65
N ALA A 250 5.57 10.47 -25.77
CA ALA A 250 4.78 11.56 -26.34
C ALA A 250 4.57 12.75 -25.38
N ASN A 251 5.01 12.64 -24.13
CA ASN A 251 4.95 13.72 -23.15
C ASN A 251 6.29 14.48 -23.09
N ASP A 252 6.21 15.77 -22.73
CA ASP A 252 7.38 16.53 -22.30
C ASP A 252 7.90 16.04 -20.93
N ASP A 253 9.11 16.45 -20.56
CA ASP A 253 9.76 15.98 -19.33
C ASP A 253 8.95 16.29 -18.06
N ALA A 254 8.23 17.41 -18.04
CA ALA A 254 7.37 17.76 -16.91
C ALA A 254 6.18 16.82 -16.79
N ALA A 255 5.48 16.53 -17.90
CA ALA A 255 4.35 15.61 -17.92
C ALA A 255 4.77 14.16 -17.65
N ARG A 256 5.96 13.74 -18.13
CA ARG A 256 6.56 12.44 -17.77
C ARG A 256 6.86 12.32 -16.29
N GLY A 257 7.20 13.45 -15.65
CA GLY A 257 7.49 13.52 -14.22
C GLY A 257 6.27 13.37 -13.31
N ILE A 258 5.04 13.56 -13.79
CA ILE A 258 3.83 13.52 -12.93
C ILE A 258 3.70 12.19 -12.17
N THR A 259 4.11 11.07 -12.78
CA THR A 259 4.10 9.74 -12.15
C THR A 259 5.49 9.32 -11.63
N ASP A 260 6.35 10.27 -11.25
CA ASP A 260 7.70 9.99 -10.74
C ASP A 260 7.69 9.19 -9.43
N ARG A 261 6.98 9.69 -8.42
CA ARG A 261 6.93 9.10 -7.08
C ARG A 261 5.65 9.46 -6.33
N LEU A 262 5.23 8.55 -5.47
CA LEU A 262 4.07 8.70 -4.60
C LEU A 262 4.32 9.82 -3.59
N TYR A 263 3.38 10.76 -3.50
CA TYR A 263 3.45 11.94 -2.64
C TYR A 263 4.72 12.79 -2.87
N GLY A 264 5.22 12.79 -4.11
CA GLY A 264 6.32 13.64 -4.55
C GLY A 264 5.87 15.03 -4.98
N GLY A 265 6.84 15.94 -5.04
CA GLY A 265 6.62 17.30 -5.53
C GLY A 265 5.86 18.19 -4.55
N GLY A 266 5.35 19.32 -5.04
CA GLY A 266 4.52 20.25 -4.31
C GLY A 266 3.69 21.10 -5.28
N GLY A 267 2.65 21.76 -4.78
CA GLY A 267 1.77 22.64 -5.56
C GLY A 267 1.22 21.94 -6.82
N ASP A 268 1.51 22.50 -7.99
CA ASP A 268 1.03 22.04 -9.29
C ASP A 268 1.31 20.56 -9.57
N HIS A 269 2.47 20.04 -9.18
CA HIS A 269 2.82 18.63 -9.44
C HIS A 269 1.84 17.68 -8.75
N ARG A 270 1.48 17.99 -7.50
CA ARG A 270 0.53 17.19 -6.73
C ARG A 270 -0.88 17.33 -7.30
N LEU A 271 -1.28 18.54 -7.68
CA LEU A 271 -2.57 18.75 -8.33
C LEU A 271 -2.68 17.97 -9.65
N GLN A 272 -1.62 17.95 -10.47
CA GLN A 272 -1.60 17.19 -11.72
C GLN A 272 -1.68 15.67 -11.50
N GLN A 273 -1.09 15.15 -10.41
CA GLN A 273 -1.29 13.75 -10.00
C GLN A 273 -2.77 13.48 -9.69
N GLU A 274 -3.44 14.36 -8.96
CA GLU A 274 -4.85 14.20 -8.57
C GLU A 274 -5.81 14.37 -9.76
N LEU A 275 -5.50 15.27 -10.70
CA LEU A 275 -6.21 15.41 -11.97
C LEU A 275 -6.06 14.14 -12.83
N LEU A 276 -4.86 13.58 -12.93
CA LEU A 276 -4.61 12.33 -13.65
C LEU A 276 -5.33 11.15 -12.98
N LEU A 277 -5.28 11.06 -11.66
CA LEU A 277 -5.95 10.01 -10.89
C LEU A 277 -7.48 10.08 -11.05
N GLY A 278 -8.07 11.26 -10.87
CA GLY A 278 -9.51 11.47 -10.95
C GLY A 278 -10.03 11.42 -12.38
N MET A 279 -9.70 12.42 -13.20
CA MET A 279 -10.24 12.55 -14.57
C MET A 279 -9.64 11.51 -15.51
N GLY A 280 -8.32 11.34 -15.45
CA GLY A 280 -7.65 10.30 -16.24
C GLY A 280 -8.11 8.90 -15.86
N GLY A 281 -8.35 8.64 -14.58
CA GLY A 281 -8.85 7.35 -14.10
C GLY A 281 -10.26 7.00 -14.62
N VAL A 282 -11.18 7.97 -14.72
CA VAL A 282 -12.49 7.73 -15.37
C VAL A 282 -12.31 7.41 -16.85
N LYS A 283 -11.47 8.16 -17.58
CA LYS A 283 -11.16 7.85 -18.99
C LYS A 283 -10.52 6.46 -19.14
N ALA A 284 -9.68 6.03 -18.19
CA ALA A 284 -9.10 4.70 -18.18
C ALA A 284 -10.15 3.60 -17.96
N LEU A 285 -11.14 3.83 -17.08
CA LEU A 285 -12.28 2.93 -16.91
C LEU A 285 -13.09 2.79 -18.20
N ARG A 286 -13.37 3.90 -18.90
CA ARG A 286 -14.08 3.87 -20.20
C ARG A 286 -13.32 3.06 -21.25
N ALA A 287 -12.01 3.26 -21.34
CA ALA A 287 -11.17 2.48 -22.25
C ALA A 287 -11.19 0.99 -21.90
N TYR A 288 -11.08 0.66 -20.61
CA TYR A 288 -11.15 -0.73 -20.13
C TYR A 288 -12.51 -1.39 -20.43
N GLN A 289 -13.62 -0.67 -20.20
CA GLN A 289 -14.97 -1.12 -20.54
C GLN A 289 -15.10 -1.44 -22.02
N ARG A 290 -14.72 -0.50 -22.89
CA ARG A 290 -14.76 -0.67 -24.35
C ARG A 290 -14.00 -1.90 -24.81
N LEU A 291 -12.80 -2.12 -24.27
CA LEU A 291 -11.90 -3.18 -24.73
C LEU A 291 -12.24 -4.56 -24.17
N THR A 292 -12.87 -4.63 -23.00
CA THR A 292 -13.12 -5.91 -22.31
C THR A 292 -14.58 -6.31 -22.27
N GLY A 293 -15.50 -5.43 -22.64
CA GLY A 293 -16.93 -5.61 -22.44
C GLY A 293 -17.36 -5.58 -20.97
N THR A 294 -16.46 -5.16 -20.05
CA THR A 294 -16.78 -5.05 -18.63
C THR A 294 -17.88 -4.00 -18.45
N PRO A 295 -18.96 -4.29 -17.67
CA PRO A 295 -20.01 -3.31 -17.38
C PRO A 295 -19.48 -2.02 -16.76
N ALA A 296 -20.20 -0.91 -16.99
CA ALA A 296 -19.86 0.37 -16.37
C ALA A 296 -20.12 0.31 -14.84
N PRO A 297 -19.24 0.91 -14.00
CA PRO A 297 -19.48 1.07 -12.58
C PRO A 297 -20.76 1.84 -12.30
N GLU A 298 -21.55 1.30 -11.38
CA GLU A 298 -22.74 1.95 -10.81
C GLU A 298 -22.36 2.74 -9.55
N VAL A 299 -21.25 2.37 -8.90
CA VAL A 299 -20.73 3.02 -7.71
C VAL A 299 -19.27 3.44 -7.92
N PHE A 300 -18.96 4.68 -7.54
CA PHE A 300 -17.62 5.24 -7.53
C PHE A 300 -17.23 5.58 -6.09
N HIS A 301 -16.17 4.95 -5.59
CA HIS A 301 -15.67 5.15 -4.25
C HIS A 301 -14.34 5.91 -4.29
N THR A 302 -14.33 7.10 -3.68
CA THR A 302 -13.13 7.90 -3.43
C THR A 302 -12.53 7.58 -2.06
N ASN A 303 -11.32 7.00 -2.08
CA ASN A 303 -10.52 6.74 -0.89
C ASN A 303 -9.70 7.99 -0.55
N GLU A 304 -10.22 8.84 0.34
CA GLU A 304 -9.75 10.21 0.60
C GLU A 304 -9.97 11.17 -0.59
N GLY A 305 -9.74 12.48 -0.37
CA GLY A 305 -9.99 13.55 -1.35
C GLY A 305 -9.18 13.49 -2.65
N HIS A 306 -8.08 12.73 -2.69
CA HIS A 306 -7.10 12.73 -3.79
C HIS A 306 -7.68 12.38 -5.17
N ALA A 307 -8.77 11.62 -5.22
CA ALA A 307 -9.41 11.21 -6.47
C ALA A 307 -10.69 12.00 -6.79
N GLY A 308 -10.98 13.08 -6.04
CA GLY A 308 -12.26 13.78 -6.12
C GLY A 308 -12.59 14.35 -7.51
N PHE A 309 -11.58 14.67 -8.33
CA PHE A 309 -11.78 15.10 -9.73
C PHE A 309 -12.47 14.07 -10.62
N LEU A 310 -12.57 12.80 -10.19
CA LEU A 310 -13.41 11.81 -10.89
C LEU A 310 -14.86 12.27 -10.99
N GLY A 311 -15.37 12.99 -9.98
CA GLY A 311 -16.74 13.49 -10.00
C GLY A 311 -16.92 14.58 -11.06
N ILE A 312 -15.90 15.39 -11.31
CA ILE A 312 -15.95 16.45 -12.33
C ILE A 312 -15.94 15.85 -13.74
N GLU A 313 -15.09 14.85 -14.00
CA GLU A 313 -15.09 14.15 -15.29
C GLU A 313 -16.42 13.43 -15.56
N ARG A 314 -17.04 12.86 -14.53
CA ARG A 314 -18.37 12.24 -14.66
C ARG A 314 -19.49 13.26 -14.92
N ILE A 315 -19.43 14.43 -14.26
CA ILE A 315 -20.35 15.53 -14.55
C ILE A 315 -20.16 16.01 -16.00
N GLN A 316 -18.91 16.16 -16.45
CA GLN A 316 -18.59 16.47 -17.84
C GLN A 316 -19.22 15.45 -18.79
N GLU A 317 -19.05 14.13 -18.57
CA GLU A 317 -19.66 13.10 -19.43
C GLU A 317 -21.19 13.26 -19.56
N LEU A 318 -21.87 13.59 -18.45
CA LEU A 318 -23.33 13.80 -18.42
C LEU A 318 -23.76 15.11 -19.11
N MET A 319 -22.95 16.16 -19.01
CA MET A 319 -23.23 17.46 -19.65
C MET A 319 -22.88 17.45 -21.16
N SER A 320 -21.98 16.57 -21.60
CA SER A 320 -21.56 16.42 -23.00
C SER A 320 -22.34 15.36 -23.80
N ALA A 321 -23.40 14.76 -23.25
CA ALA A 321 -24.12 13.62 -23.85
C ALA A 321 -24.95 13.94 -25.12
N GLY A 322 -24.71 15.08 -25.77
CA GLY A 322 -25.37 15.46 -27.02
C GLY A 322 -26.85 15.79 -26.79
N THR A 323 -27.75 14.99 -27.33
CA THR A 323 -29.21 15.21 -27.20
C THR A 323 -29.74 14.94 -25.79
N ASP A 324 -29.00 14.15 -24.99
CA ASP A 324 -29.35 13.79 -23.62
C ASP A 324 -28.50 14.54 -22.59
N SER A 325 -27.90 15.67 -22.99
CA SER A 325 -27.08 16.51 -22.10
C SER A 325 -27.88 17.02 -20.90
N LEU A 326 -27.35 16.77 -19.70
CA LEU A 326 -27.94 17.24 -18.45
C LEU A 326 -27.47 18.66 -18.12
N SER A 327 -28.30 19.41 -17.37
CA SER A 327 -27.85 20.64 -16.72
C SER A 327 -26.84 20.33 -15.59
N TRP A 328 -26.13 21.35 -15.11
CA TRP A 328 -25.21 21.20 -13.97
C TRP A 328 -25.89 20.57 -12.75
N GLU A 329 -27.09 21.02 -12.38
CA GLU A 329 -27.77 20.53 -11.17
C GLU A 329 -28.22 19.07 -11.32
N GLU A 330 -28.69 18.68 -12.50
CA GLU A 330 -29.06 17.29 -12.82
C GLU A 330 -27.83 16.38 -12.85
N ALA A 331 -26.74 16.82 -13.49
CA ALA A 331 -25.49 16.07 -13.57
C ALA A 331 -24.83 15.92 -12.19
N LEU A 332 -24.85 16.98 -11.36
CA LEU A 332 -24.36 16.94 -9.99
C LEU A 332 -25.19 15.97 -9.14
N ALA A 333 -26.53 16.02 -9.24
CA ALA A 333 -27.40 15.11 -8.50
C ALA A 333 -27.17 13.64 -8.90
N ALA A 334 -27.09 13.35 -10.20
CA ALA A 334 -26.81 12.02 -10.73
C ALA A 334 -25.42 11.50 -10.32
N GLY A 335 -24.40 12.36 -10.41
CA GLY A 335 -23.04 12.06 -9.97
C GLY A 335 -22.95 11.78 -8.47
N ARG A 336 -23.65 12.57 -7.65
CA ARG A 336 -23.72 12.39 -6.20
C ARG A 336 -24.31 11.04 -5.82
N ALA A 337 -25.45 10.67 -6.42
CA ALA A 337 -26.20 9.46 -6.08
C ALA A 337 -25.38 8.16 -6.15
N SER A 338 -24.34 8.15 -6.98
CA SER A 338 -23.47 7.00 -7.25
C SER A 338 -22.04 7.17 -6.69
N THR A 339 -21.81 8.17 -5.83
CA THR A 339 -20.49 8.45 -5.25
C THR A 339 -20.46 8.20 -3.74
N VAL A 340 -19.46 7.44 -3.30
CA VAL A 340 -19.11 7.20 -1.89
C VAL A 340 -17.77 7.85 -1.58
N PHE A 341 -17.69 8.62 -0.51
CA PHE A 341 -16.46 9.28 -0.05
C PHE A 341 -16.05 8.76 1.33
N THR A 342 -14.81 8.30 1.48
CA THR A 342 -14.25 7.97 2.79
C THR A 342 -13.15 8.95 3.16
N THR A 343 -13.25 9.55 4.34
CA THR A 343 -12.18 10.37 4.92
C THR A 343 -11.35 9.54 5.91
N HIS A 344 -10.03 9.67 5.82
CA HIS A 344 -9.07 8.99 6.69
C HIS A 344 -8.28 9.96 7.57
N THR A 345 -8.49 11.26 7.37
CA THR A 345 -7.66 12.31 7.94
C THR A 345 -8.29 12.85 9.23
N PRO A 346 -7.66 12.65 10.40
CA PRO A 346 -8.22 13.11 11.69
C PRO A 346 -7.85 14.57 12.01
N VAL A 347 -7.05 15.24 11.16
CA VAL A 347 -6.57 16.61 11.39
C VAL A 347 -6.63 17.45 10.10
N PRO A 348 -7.07 18.72 10.15
CA PRO A 348 -7.19 19.55 8.95
C PRO A 348 -5.89 19.68 8.15
N ALA A 349 -4.72 19.69 8.82
CA ALA A 349 -3.42 19.83 8.19
C ALA A 349 -3.03 18.64 7.27
N GLY A 350 -3.72 17.50 7.36
CA GLY A 350 -3.50 16.35 6.49
C GLY A 350 -4.31 16.37 5.19
N ILE A 351 -5.21 17.34 5.03
CA ILE A 351 -6.08 17.47 3.86
C ILE A 351 -5.40 18.33 2.80
N ASP A 352 -5.32 17.81 1.57
CA ASP A 352 -4.78 18.55 0.43
C ASP A 352 -5.63 19.79 0.11
N ARG A 353 -4.94 20.93 0.02
CA ARG A 353 -5.49 22.23 -0.34
C ARG A 353 -4.65 22.85 -1.44
N PHE A 354 -5.31 23.38 -2.46
CA PHE A 354 -4.68 24.10 -3.56
C PHE A 354 -5.19 25.53 -3.60
N GLU A 355 -4.42 26.44 -4.20
CA GLU A 355 -4.92 27.79 -4.45
C GLU A 355 -6.02 27.74 -5.52
N ALA A 356 -7.12 28.46 -5.32
CA ALA A 356 -8.23 28.46 -6.29
C ALA A 356 -7.78 28.89 -7.71
N VAL A 357 -6.77 29.76 -7.80
CA VAL A 357 -6.18 30.18 -9.08
C VAL A 357 -5.49 29.03 -9.82
N GLN A 358 -4.88 28.09 -9.10
CA GLN A 358 -4.26 26.91 -9.70
C GLN A 358 -5.33 26.00 -10.32
N ILE A 359 -6.43 25.77 -9.59
CA ILE A 359 -7.56 25.00 -10.13
C ILE A 359 -8.08 25.66 -11.40
N ARG A 360 -8.44 26.96 -11.32
CA ARG A 360 -8.93 27.72 -12.48
C ARG A 360 -8.00 27.60 -13.68
N HIS A 361 -6.69 27.75 -13.47
CA HIS A 361 -5.70 27.65 -14.54
C HIS A 361 -5.79 26.34 -15.34
N PHE A 362 -5.97 25.20 -14.65
CA PHE A 362 -6.08 23.90 -15.32
C PHE A 362 -7.43 23.70 -16.03
N PHE A 363 -8.52 24.24 -15.48
CA PHE A 363 -9.84 24.17 -16.12
C PHE A 363 -9.96 25.11 -17.32
N ASP A 364 -9.43 26.33 -17.23
CA ASP A 364 -9.34 27.28 -18.36
C ASP A 364 -8.46 26.74 -19.50
N ALA A 365 -7.55 25.79 -19.21
CA ALA A 365 -6.77 25.08 -20.22
C ALA A 365 -7.57 24.00 -20.99
N GLY A 366 -8.86 23.85 -20.70
CA GLY A 366 -9.78 22.97 -21.43
C GLY A 366 -10.09 21.65 -20.73
N LEU A 367 -9.79 21.51 -19.43
CA LEU A 367 -10.33 20.39 -18.65
C LEU A 367 -11.83 20.61 -18.45
N ALA A 368 -12.62 19.56 -18.70
CA ALA A 368 -14.07 19.57 -18.56
C ALA A 368 -14.73 20.82 -19.21
N PRO A 369 -14.61 20.99 -20.54
CA PRO A 369 -15.00 22.23 -21.25
C PRO A 369 -16.50 22.58 -21.15
N ASP A 370 -17.36 21.61 -20.84
CA ASP A 370 -18.80 21.83 -20.71
C ASP A 370 -19.21 22.09 -19.25
N VAL A 371 -18.29 21.95 -18.29
CA VAL A 371 -18.51 22.24 -16.88
C VAL A 371 -18.06 23.67 -16.56
N PRO A 372 -18.94 24.55 -16.04
CA PRO A 372 -18.54 25.90 -15.68
C PRO A 372 -17.47 25.90 -14.58
N VAL A 373 -16.34 26.58 -14.83
CA VAL A 373 -15.20 26.62 -13.89
C VAL A 373 -15.59 27.16 -12.51
N GLU A 374 -16.49 28.14 -12.45
CA GLU A 374 -17.01 28.66 -11.17
C GLU A 374 -17.71 27.58 -10.34
N LYS A 375 -18.44 26.68 -11.00
CA LYS A 375 -19.12 25.56 -10.32
C LYS A 375 -18.12 24.53 -9.80
N VAL A 376 -17.03 24.29 -10.52
CA VAL A 376 -15.92 23.48 -10.01
C VAL A 376 -15.33 24.12 -8.77
N LEU A 377 -14.97 25.41 -8.82
CA LEU A 377 -14.40 26.14 -7.68
C LEU A 377 -15.31 26.16 -6.46
N GLU A 378 -16.63 26.31 -6.67
CA GLU A 378 -17.63 26.23 -5.60
C GLU A 378 -17.58 24.91 -4.84
N LEU A 379 -17.26 23.78 -5.51
CA LEU A 379 -17.18 22.48 -4.83
C LEU A 379 -16.04 22.41 -3.82
N GLY A 380 -14.87 22.98 -4.10
CA GLY A 380 -13.74 22.95 -3.18
C GLY A 380 -13.68 24.10 -2.18
N ARG A 381 -14.47 25.16 -2.38
CA ARG A 381 -14.37 26.40 -1.58
C ARG A 381 -14.80 26.22 -0.13
N GLU A 382 -13.96 26.65 0.80
CA GLU A 382 -14.29 26.72 2.24
C GLU A 382 -15.06 28.02 2.55
N ASN A 383 -16.32 28.11 2.14
CA ASN A 383 -17.19 29.28 2.31
C ASN A 383 -18.06 29.23 3.59
N TYR A 384 -17.51 28.65 4.66
CA TYR A 384 -18.15 28.52 5.97
C TYR A 384 -17.32 29.26 7.03
N ASP A 385 -17.88 29.44 8.23
CA ASP A 385 -17.19 30.15 9.32
C ASP A 385 -15.89 29.42 9.71
N GLY A 386 -14.79 30.17 9.83
CA GLY A 386 -13.44 29.63 10.02
C GLY A 386 -12.80 28.97 8.77
N GLY A 387 -13.52 28.89 7.64
CA GLY A 387 -12.99 28.43 6.36
C GLY A 387 -12.18 29.50 5.62
N ASN A 388 -11.28 29.07 4.72
CA ASN A 388 -10.54 29.97 3.84
C ASN A 388 -11.12 29.93 2.41
N PRO A 389 -11.82 30.99 1.94
CA PRO A 389 -12.43 30.99 0.60
C PRO A 389 -11.42 31.09 -0.55
N ALA A 390 -10.13 31.37 -0.28
CA ALA A 390 -9.08 31.44 -1.30
C ALA A 390 -8.54 30.05 -1.68
N VAL A 391 -8.77 29.03 -0.85
CA VAL A 391 -8.29 27.66 -1.10
C VAL A 391 -9.38 26.77 -1.66
N PHE A 392 -8.93 25.75 -2.38
CA PHE A 392 -9.71 24.63 -2.85
C PHE A 392 -9.37 23.40 -2.02
N ASN A 393 -10.30 22.99 -1.16
CA ASN A 393 -10.15 21.85 -0.27
C ASN A 393 -10.72 20.57 -0.92
N MET A 394 -9.85 19.58 -1.10
CA MET A 394 -10.20 18.32 -1.77
C MET A 394 -11.21 17.47 -1.00
N ALA A 395 -11.18 17.49 0.34
CA ALA A 395 -12.15 16.77 1.17
C ALA A 395 -13.53 17.45 1.12
N VAL A 396 -13.58 18.79 1.10
CA VAL A 396 -14.83 19.54 0.93
C VAL A 396 -15.46 19.23 -0.42
N MET A 397 -14.66 19.19 -1.49
CA MET A 397 -15.15 18.73 -2.80
C MET A 397 -15.67 17.30 -2.74
N GLY A 398 -14.94 16.38 -2.09
CA GLY A 398 -15.38 14.99 -1.91
C GLY A 398 -16.74 14.87 -1.24
N LEU A 399 -16.98 15.60 -0.14
CA LEU A 399 -18.26 15.63 0.57
C LEU A 399 -19.39 16.24 -0.28
N ARG A 400 -19.10 17.29 -1.05
CA ARG A 400 -20.07 17.91 -1.97
C ARG A 400 -20.32 17.12 -3.25
N LEU A 401 -19.46 16.16 -3.60
CA LEU A 401 -19.66 15.26 -4.73
C LEU A 401 -20.22 13.88 -4.34
N ALA A 402 -20.26 13.55 -3.04
CA ALA A 402 -20.72 12.24 -2.57
C ALA A 402 -22.11 12.27 -1.94
N GLN A 403 -22.92 11.23 -2.22
CA GLN A 403 -24.18 10.98 -1.51
C GLN A 403 -23.95 10.30 -0.16
N ARG A 404 -22.91 9.46 -0.07
CA ARG A 404 -22.54 8.75 1.17
C ARG A 404 -21.13 9.15 1.57
N ALA A 405 -20.95 9.48 2.85
CA ALA A 405 -19.66 9.77 3.44
C ALA A 405 -19.45 9.00 4.74
N ASN A 406 -18.22 8.53 5.00
CA ASN A 406 -17.90 7.83 6.23
C ASN A 406 -16.47 8.13 6.73
N GLY A 407 -16.32 8.11 8.05
CA GLY A 407 -15.04 7.91 8.72
C GLY A 407 -14.67 6.42 8.84
N VAL A 408 -13.49 6.13 9.41
CA VAL A 408 -12.87 4.79 9.38
C VAL A 408 -12.78 4.08 10.74
N ALA A 409 -13.42 4.66 11.75
CA ALA A 409 -13.66 4.12 13.09
C ALA A 409 -14.82 4.94 13.71
N LYS A 410 -15.48 4.42 14.75
CA LYS A 410 -16.58 5.12 15.42
C LYS A 410 -16.15 6.48 15.97
N LEU A 411 -15.03 6.52 16.70
CA LEU A 411 -14.47 7.78 17.22
C LEU A 411 -14.08 8.73 16.08
N HIS A 412 -13.49 8.21 15.01
CA HIS A 412 -13.15 9.03 13.85
C HIS A 412 -14.37 9.62 13.14
N GLY A 413 -15.51 8.92 13.14
CA GLY A 413 -16.77 9.49 12.67
C GLY A 413 -17.19 10.73 13.47
N VAL A 414 -17.02 10.71 14.79
CA VAL A 414 -17.27 11.87 15.65
C VAL A 414 -16.33 13.03 15.27
N VAL A 415 -15.03 12.77 15.23
CA VAL A 415 -14.01 13.77 14.85
C VAL A 415 -14.28 14.36 13.46
N SER A 416 -14.69 13.52 12.49
CA SER A 416 -14.98 13.96 11.13
C SER A 416 -16.20 14.89 11.08
N ARG A 417 -17.26 14.59 11.83
CA ARG A 417 -18.44 15.45 11.90
C ARG A 417 -18.13 16.80 12.52
N GLU A 418 -17.33 16.82 13.59
CA GLU A 418 -16.83 18.07 14.19
C GLU A 418 -15.97 18.88 13.21
N MET A 419 -15.02 18.23 12.53
CA MET A 419 -14.08 18.89 11.62
C MET A 419 -14.76 19.52 10.40
N PHE A 420 -15.86 18.92 9.92
CA PHE A 420 -16.57 19.38 8.72
C PHE A 420 -17.91 20.06 9.02
N SER A 421 -18.20 20.40 10.27
CA SER A 421 -19.50 20.97 10.67
C SER A 421 -19.86 22.27 9.96
N GLY A 422 -18.87 23.07 9.57
CA GLY A 422 -19.08 24.28 8.77
C GLY A 422 -19.82 24.05 7.45
N LEU A 423 -19.79 22.83 6.88
CA LEU A 423 -20.52 22.50 5.65
C LEU A 423 -22.04 22.32 5.86
N TRP A 424 -22.49 22.12 7.09
CA TRP A 424 -23.90 21.93 7.47
C TRP A 424 -24.30 22.92 8.56
N PRO A 425 -24.34 24.23 8.28
CA PRO A 425 -24.70 25.23 9.27
C PRO A 425 -26.12 25.00 9.80
N GLY A 426 -26.28 25.06 11.12
CA GLY A 426 -27.57 24.87 11.79
C GLY A 426 -27.94 23.42 12.11
N PHE A 427 -27.08 22.45 11.79
CA PHE A 427 -27.23 21.06 12.21
C PHE A 427 -26.35 20.75 13.42
N ASP A 428 -26.84 19.89 14.31
CA ASP A 428 -25.99 19.35 15.38
C ASP A 428 -24.94 18.41 14.80
N HIS A 429 -23.77 18.35 15.44
CA HIS A 429 -22.67 17.51 14.96
C HIS A 429 -23.05 16.03 14.82
N SER A 430 -24.02 15.53 15.58
CA SER A 430 -24.53 14.15 15.46
C SER A 430 -25.38 13.90 14.21
N GLU A 431 -25.95 14.95 13.62
CA GLU A 431 -26.86 14.87 12.47
C GLU A 431 -26.14 15.04 11.13
N ILE A 432 -24.89 15.50 11.15
CA ILE A 432 -24.03 15.60 9.97
C ILE A 432 -23.92 14.22 9.30
N PRO A 433 -24.17 14.10 7.98
CA PRO A 433 -24.31 12.82 7.27
C PRO A 433 -22.96 12.15 6.97
N ILE A 434 -22.07 12.07 7.97
CA ILE A 434 -20.81 11.33 7.94
C ILE A 434 -20.92 10.17 8.93
N THR A 435 -21.03 8.95 8.40
CA THR A 435 -21.15 7.73 9.22
C THR A 435 -19.78 7.18 9.61
N SER A 436 -19.71 5.92 10.02
CA SER A 436 -18.46 5.24 10.36
C SER A 436 -18.48 3.81 9.86
N VAL A 437 -17.44 3.42 9.13
CA VAL A 437 -17.18 2.05 8.71
C VAL A 437 -15.79 1.71 9.23
N THR A 438 -15.72 0.96 10.32
CA THR A 438 -14.45 0.61 10.96
C THR A 438 -13.61 -0.24 10.01
N ASN A 439 -12.35 0.13 9.79
CA ASN A 439 -11.47 -0.63 8.89
C ASN A 439 -11.30 -2.07 9.36
N GLY A 440 -10.97 -2.94 8.40
CA GLY A 440 -10.49 -4.29 8.65
C GLY A 440 -9.12 -4.54 8.02
N VAL A 441 -8.64 -5.77 8.17
CA VAL A 441 -7.41 -6.27 7.53
C VAL A 441 -7.69 -7.58 6.82
N HIS A 442 -7.02 -7.82 5.69
CA HIS A 442 -7.22 -9.05 4.95
C HIS A 442 -6.53 -10.23 5.65
N VAL A 443 -7.29 -11.02 6.41
CA VAL A 443 -6.74 -12.08 7.29
C VAL A 443 -5.75 -12.99 6.56
N PRO A 444 -6.05 -13.59 5.38
CA PRO A 444 -5.10 -14.45 4.67
C PRO A 444 -3.78 -13.79 4.26
N THR A 445 -3.73 -12.46 4.16
CA THR A 445 -2.47 -11.73 3.92
C THR A 445 -1.58 -11.72 5.16
N TRP A 446 -2.18 -11.51 6.33
CA TRP A 446 -1.50 -11.03 7.52
C TRP A 446 -1.34 -12.08 8.61
N ILE A 447 -2.15 -13.14 8.59
CA ILE A 447 -1.99 -14.29 9.48
C ILE A 447 -0.81 -15.15 9.01
N ASP A 448 -0.01 -15.64 9.95
CA ASP A 448 1.03 -16.62 9.64
C ASP A 448 0.39 -17.98 9.28
N PRO A 449 0.88 -18.68 8.24
CA PRO A 449 0.39 -20.01 7.88
C PRO A 449 0.30 -20.99 9.05
N LYS A 450 1.25 -20.96 9.99
CA LYS A 450 1.25 -21.88 11.14
C LYS A 450 0.11 -21.57 12.11
N MET A 451 -0.24 -20.29 12.27
CA MET A 451 -1.42 -19.88 13.03
C MET A 451 -2.70 -20.35 12.33
N SER A 452 -2.79 -20.22 11.00
CA SER A 452 -3.92 -20.74 10.24
C SER A 452 -4.06 -22.26 10.33
N MET A 453 -2.96 -23.01 10.29
CA MET A 453 -2.97 -24.47 10.45
C MET A 453 -3.42 -24.89 11.86
N LEU A 454 -2.95 -24.19 12.90
CA LEU A 454 -3.43 -24.41 14.27
C LEU A 454 -4.93 -24.12 14.36
N ALA A 455 -5.38 -23.00 13.77
CA ALA A 455 -6.80 -22.66 13.73
C ALA A 455 -7.61 -23.76 13.01
N ALA A 456 -7.19 -24.20 11.82
CA ALA A 456 -7.89 -25.24 11.06
C ALA A 456 -7.98 -26.57 11.82
N LYS A 457 -6.94 -26.95 12.58
CA LYS A 457 -6.92 -28.15 13.43
C LYS A 457 -8.06 -28.16 14.47
N TYR A 458 -8.39 -27.00 15.05
CA TYR A 458 -9.38 -26.89 16.13
C TYR A 458 -10.77 -26.44 15.64
N PHE A 459 -10.80 -25.45 14.75
CA PHE A 459 -12.03 -24.82 14.28
C PHE A 459 -12.59 -25.50 13.01
N GLY A 460 -11.74 -26.20 12.24
CA GLY A 460 -12.04 -26.71 10.90
C GLY A 460 -11.75 -25.67 9.80
N ASP A 461 -11.97 -26.05 8.54
CA ASP A 461 -11.79 -25.17 7.36
C ASP A 461 -12.94 -24.15 7.18
N SER A 462 -13.57 -23.67 8.26
CA SER A 462 -14.75 -22.82 8.13
C SER A 462 -14.37 -21.40 7.67
N ASP A 463 -14.72 -21.12 6.41
CA ASP A 463 -14.78 -19.80 5.79
C ASP A 463 -15.57 -18.78 6.61
N VAL A 464 -14.94 -17.61 6.79
CA VAL A 464 -15.48 -16.23 6.93
C VAL A 464 -16.51 -15.92 8.03
N ASP A 465 -17.32 -16.87 8.47
CA ASP A 465 -18.24 -16.70 9.59
C ASP A 465 -17.49 -16.94 10.90
N ALA A 466 -17.49 -15.94 11.78
CA ALA A 466 -16.92 -15.96 13.13
C ALA A 466 -17.58 -16.96 14.11
N ARG A 467 -18.04 -18.11 13.62
CA ARG A 467 -18.65 -19.18 14.41
C ARG A 467 -17.57 -20.11 14.95
N GLY A 468 -17.59 -20.37 16.26
CA GLY A 468 -16.73 -21.37 16.88
C GLY A 468 -15.47 -20.85 17.58
N TRP A 469 -15.32 -19.52 17.76
CA TRP A 469 -14.23 -18.96 18.57
C TRP A 469 -14.18 -19.50 20.00
N ASP A 470 -15.30 -19.97 20.55
CA ASP A 470 -15.34 -20.64 21.86
C ASP A 470 -14.38 -21.84 21.95
N LYS A 471 -14.08 -22.51 20.82
CA LYS A 471 -13.12 -23.62 20.78
C LYS A 471 -11.66 -23.16 20.99
N ILE A 472 -11.39 -21.86 21.04
CA ILE A 472 -10.05 -21.36 21.38
C ILE A 472 -9.63 -21.82 22.77
N TYR A 473 -10.60 -21.99 23.68
CA TYR A 473 -10.37 -22.52 25.02
C TYR A 473 -10.04 -24.02 25.05
N ASP A 474 -10.16 -24.73 23.91
CA ASP A 474 -9.68 -26.11 23.76
C ASP A 474 -8.19 -26.17 23.36
N VAL A 475 -7.61 -25.05 22.91
CA VAL A 475 -6.18 -24.95 22.59
C VAL A 475 -5.39 -24.90 23.90
N LYS A 476 -4.45 -25.82 24.06
CA LYS A 476 -3.60 -25.87 25.26
C LYS A 476 -2.61 -24.71 25.26
N ASP A 477 -2.41 -24.11 26.42
CA ASP A 477 -1.44 -23.02 26.62
C ASP A 477 -0.03 -23.40 26.12
N GLU A 478 0.41 -24.65 26.34
CA GLU A 478 1.74 -25.11 25.89
C GLU A 478 1.85 -25.17 24.36
N GLU A 479 0.78 -25.55 23.67
CA GLU A 479 0.75 -25.62 22.21
C GLU A 479 0.79 -24.21 21.60
N LEU A 480 -0.02 -23.30 22.14
CA LEU A 480 0.00 -21.90 21.73
C LEU A 480 1.36 -21.25 22.04
N TRP A 481 1.90 -21.46 23.23
CA TRP A 481 3.21 -20.91 23.61
C TRP A 481 4.34 -21.42 22.73
N ALA A 482 4.35 -22.72 22.42
CA ALA A 482 5.33 -23.32 21.51
C ALA A 482 5.27 -22.68 20.12
N LEU A 483 4.07 -22.52 19.56
CA LEU A 483 3.87 -21.86 18.27
C LEU A 483 4.33 -20.39 18.32
N ARG A 484 3.92 -19.64 19.34
CA ARG A 484 4.33 -18.23 19.55
C ARG A 484 5.85 -18.10 19.65
N ARG A 485 6.53 -19.06 20.30
CA ARG A 485 8.00 -19.12 20.33
C ARG A 485 8.60 -19.37 18.95
N GLU A 486 8.03 -20.25 18.14
CA GLU A 486 8.49 -20.52 16.78
C GLU A 486 8.36 -19.29 15.86
N LEU A 487 7.26 -18.54 16.00
CA LEU A 487 7.07 -17.26 15.29
C LEU A 487 8.10 -16.21 15.73
N ARG A 488 8.42 -16.16 17.04
CA ARG A 488 9.51 -15.31 17.57
C ARG A 488 10.87 -15.69 17.02
N VAL A 489 11.20 -16.98 16.91
CA VAL A 489 12.47 -17.43 16.29
C VAL A 489 12.57 -16.88 14.87
N SER A 490 11.50 -17.01 14.09
CA SER A 490 11.45 -16.52 12.70
C SER A 490 11.68 -15.00 12.62
N LEU A 491 11.09 -14.22 13.53
CA LEU A 491 11.33 -12.78 13.64
C LEU A 491 12.77 -12.46 14.04
N VAL A 492 13.31 -13.13 15.05
CA VAL A 492 14.68 -12.90 15.53
C VAL A 492 15.70 -13.16 14.43
N GLU A 493 15.55 -14.23 13.65
CA GLU A 493 16.42 -14.52 12.50
C GLU A 493 16.33 -13.44 11.41
N ASP A 494 15.12 -12.96 11.10
CA ASP A 494 14.91 -11.88 10.15
C ASP A 494 15.52 -10.55 10.65
N VAL A 495 15.37 -10.24 11.95
CA VAL A 495 16.01 -9.10 12.60
C VAL A 495 17.53 -9.18 12.45
N ARG A 496 18.15 -10.31 12.79
CA ARG A 496 19.61 -10.52 12.72
C ARG A 496 20.12 -10.25 11.31
N ARG A 497 19.47 -10.84 10.30
CA ARG A 497 19.81 -10.65 8.87
C ARG A 497 19.65 -9.20 8.42
N ARG A 498 18.54 -8.54 8.76
CA ARG A 498 18.26 -7.15 8.36
C ARG A 498 19.16 -6.15 9.07
N LEU A 499 19.42 -6.35 10.36
CA LEU A 499 20.30 -5.50 11.15
C LEU A 499 21.74 -5.56 10.62
N ARG A 500 22.25 -6.77 10.33
CA ARG A 500 23.56 -6.94 9.69
C ARG A 500 23.64 -6.20 8.36
N ALA A 501 22.63 -6.34 7.50
CA ALA A 501 22.57 -5.64 6.22
C ALA A 501 22.49 -4.10 6.37
N ALA A 502 21.73 -3.61 7.35
CA ALA A 502 21.60 -2.19 7.65
C ALA A 502 22.95 -1.59 8.10
N TRP A 503 23.66 -2.25 9.01
CA TRP A 503 24.97 -1.80 9.48
C TRP A 503 26.04 -1.87 8.39
N LYS A 504 26.01 -2.88 7.51
CA LYS A 504 26.88 -2.90 6.32
C LYS A 504 26.65 -1.68 5.43
N LYS A 505 25.39 -1.29 5.19
CA LYS A 505 25.06 -0.08 4.42
C LYS A 505 25.52 1.22 5.10
N ARG A 506 25.59 1.23 6.44
CA ARG A 506 26.17 2.34 7.22
C ARG A 506 27.71 2.36 7.15
N GLY A 507 28.33 1.33 6.57
CA GLY A 507 29.77 1.25 6.33
C GLY A 507 30.56 0.58 7.46
N ALA A 508 29.93 -0.28 8.26
CA ALA A 508 30.62 -1.13 9.24
C ALA A 508 31.30 -2.34 8.57
N ALA A 509 32.45 -2.75 9.10
CA ALA A 509 33.20 -3.91 8.62
C ALA A 509 32.64 -5.23 9.21
N ASP A 510 32.83 -6.35 8.50
CA ASP A 510 32.30 -7.65 8.94
C ASP A 510 32.75 -8.10 10.34
N ALA A 511 33.97 -7.71 10.76
CA ALA A 511 34.49 -7.97 12.10
C ALA A 511 33.70 -7.27 13.22
N GLU A 512 33.10 -6.11 12.92
CA GLU A 512 32.31 -5.31 13.87
C GLU A 512 30.86 -5.82 14.00
N LEU A 513 30.44 -6.74 13.13
CA LEU A 513 29.04 -7.17 13.03
C LEU A 513 28.74 -8.49 13.73
N ARG A 514 29.72 -9.14 14.37
CA ARG A 514 29.49 -10.42 15.07
C ARG A 514 28.39 -10.34 16.14
N TRP A 515 28.20 -9.18 16.77
CA TRP A 515 27.14 -9.00 17.77
C TRP A 515 25.72 -9.06 17.18
N THR A 516 25.55 -8.80 15.87
CA THR A 516 24.23 -8.91 15.23
C THR A 516 23.77 -10.35 15.14
N ASP A 517 24.67 -11.33 15.26
CA ASP A 517 24.34 -12.75 15.13
C ASP A 517 23.66 -13.30 16.41
N THR A 518 23.80 -12.56 17.53
CA THR A 518 23.21 -12.88 18.84
C THR A 518 22.24 -11.81 19.33
N VAL A 519 21.83 -10.87 18.47
CA VAL A 519 20.83 -9.85 18.85
C VAL A 519 19.47 -10.52 19.04
N LEU A 520 18.76 -10.09 20.08
CA LEU A 520 17.45 -10.61 20.50
C LEU A 520 17.44 -12.10 20.87
N ASP A 521 16.53 -12.45 21.76
CA ASP A 521 16.35 -13.80 22.28
C ASP A 521 14.90 -14.26 22.02
N PRO A 522 14.67 -15.40 21.35
CA PRO A 522 13.33 -15.90 21.10
C PRO A 522 12.59 -16.33 22.37
N ASP A 523 13.25 -16.42 23.53
CA ASP A 523 12.64 -16.74 24.82
C ASP A 523 12.26 -15.50 25.64
N VAL A 524 12.52 -14.29 25.13
CA VAL A 524 12.22 -13.02 25.79
C VAL A 524 10.97 -12.36 25.19
N LEU A 525 10.19 -11.68 26.03
CA LEU A 525 8.99 -10.94 25.64
C LEU A 525 9.34 -9.88 24.58
N THR A 526 8.74 -10.01 23.39
CA THR A 526 9.05 -9.16 22.24
C THR A 526 7.93 -8.15 21.99
N ILE A 527 8.25 -6.86 22.07
CA ILE A 527 7.32 -5.76 21.81
C ILE A 527 7.59 -5.16 20.43
N GLY A 528 6.55 -5.10 19.60
CA GLY A 528 6.59 -4.53 18.26
C GLY A 528 6.11 -3.08 18.19
N PHE A 529 6.80 -2.28 17.38
CA PHE A 529 6.35 -0.94 17.01
C PHE A 529 6.71 -0.65 15.55
N ALA A 530 5.73 -0.65 14.64
CA ALA A 530 5.98 -0.21 13.27
C ALA A 530 4.89 0.69 12.69
N ARG A 531 5.29 1.88 12.20
CA ARG A 531 4.39 2.90 11.64
C ARG A 531 5.17 3.99 10.89
N ARG A 532 4.45 4.84 10.13
CA ARG A 532 5.01 6.14 9.70
C ARG A 532 5.40 6.95 10.93
N VAL A 533 6.43 7.79 10.83
CA VAL A 533 6.97 8.57 11.96
C VAL A 533 6.68 10.07 11.83
N PRO A 534 5.42 10.51 11.98
CA PRO A 534 5.12 11.90 12.29
C PRO A 534 5.13 12.13 13.81
N THR A 535 5.21 13.41 14.21
CA THR A 535 5.33 13.82 15.62
C THR A 535 4.21 13.30 16.53
N TYR A 536 2.97 13.30 16.06
CA TYR A 536 1.80 12.87 16.86
C TYR A 536 1.79 11.38 17.19
N LYS A 537 2.56 10.54 16.48
CA LYS A 537 2.68 9.10 16.79
C LYS A 537 3.71 8.80 17.89
N ARG A 538 4.37 9.82 18.44
CA ARG A 538 5.19 9.77 19.66
C ARG A 538 6.22 8.62 19.71
N LEU A 539 6.98 8.42 18.62
CA LEU A 539 8.03 7.39 18.51
C LEU A 539 9.00 7.43 19.70
N THR A 540 9.45 8.61 20.10
CA THR A 540 10.43 8.82 21.15
C THR A 540 9.84 8.90 22.56
N LEU A 541 8.54 8.63 22.76
CA LEU A 541 7.91 8.67 24.09
C LEU A 541 8.62 7.74 25.09
N MET A 542 9.05 6.56 24.61
CA MET A 542 9.81 5.59 25.41
C MET A 542 11.18 6.11 25.86
N LEU A 543 11.74 7.11 25.16
CA LEU A 543 13.02 7.74 25.49
C LEU A 543 12.87 8.93 26.42
N ARG A 544 11.65 9.26 26.90
CA ARG A 544 11.46 10.31 27.90
C ARG A 544 12.17 9.99 29.21
N ASP A 545 12.26 8.70 29.54
CA ASP A 545 13.03 8.19 30.68
C ASP A 545 13.91 7.01 30.23
N PRO A 546 15.09 7.29 29.65
CA PRO A 546 16.01 6.27 29.15
C PRO A 546 16.52 5.34 30.26
N ALA A 547 16.65 5.81 31.49
CA ALA A 547 17.12 4.99 32.61
C ALA A 547 16.08 3.92 32.97
N ARG A 548 14.80 4.31 33.04
CA ARG A 548 13.70 3.36 33.22
C ARG A 548 13.59 2.38 32.05
N LEU A 549 13.73 2.85 30.81
CA LEU A 549 13.71 1.95 29.65
C LEU A 549 14.86 0.93 29.70
N LYS A 550 16.08 1.37 30.06
CA LYS A 550 17.24 0.49 30.26
C LYS A 550 16.97 -0.55 31.36
N ALA A 551 16.39 -0.14 32.48
CA ALA A 551 16.04 -1.05 33.57
C ALA A 551 15.05 -2.14 33.14
N LEU A 552 14.04 -1.79 32.31
CA LEU A 552 13.09 -2.77 31.77
C LEU A 552 13.74 -3.72 30.75
N LEU A 553 14.53 -3.19 29.82
CA LEU A 553 15.24 -3.97 28.81
C LEU A 553 16.20 -4.99 29.42
N LEU A 554 16.81 -4.64 30.56
CA LEU A 554 17.88 -5.39 31.20
C LEU A 554 17.47 -6.00 32.55
N ASP A 555 16.17 -6.11 32.81
CA ASP A 555 15.70 -6.72 34.06
C ASP A 555 16.26 -8.16 34.18
N PRO A 556 16.84 -8.54 35.34
CA PRO A 556 17.51 -9.82 35.49
C PRO A 556 16.57 -11.03 35.49
N LYS A 557 15.27 -10.82 35.73
CA LYS A 557 14.26 -11.88 35.81
C LYS A 557 13.24 -11.82 34.68
N HIS A 558 12.83 -10.61 34.31
CA HIS A 558 11.77 -10.34 33.34
C HIS A 558 12.23 -9.31 32.30
N PRO A 559 13.33 -9.57 31.57
CA PRO A 559 13.77 -8.65 30.53
C PRO A 559 12.71 -8.55 29.43
N ILE A 560 12.70 -7.42 28.73
CA ILE A 560 11.90 -7.22 27.52
C ILE A 560 12.80 -6.88 26.35
N GLN A 561 12.29 -7.06 25.14
CA GLN A 561 12.95 -6.60 23.93
C GLN A 561 12.01 -5.84 22.99
N LEU A 562 12.55 -4.91 22.23
CA LEU A 562 11.78 -4.02 21.35
C LEU A 562 12.27 -4.11 19.90
N VAL A 563 11.34 -4.33 18.96
CA VAL A 563 11.58 -4.26 17.52
C VAL A 563 10.82 -3.08 16.95
N ILE A 564 11.57 -2.08 16.46
CA ILE A 564 11.02 -0.82 16.00
C ILE A 564 11.29 -0.66 14.51
N ALA A 565 10.30 -0.21 13.73
CA ALA A 565 10.47 0.09 12.32
C ALA A 565 9.60 1.27 11.90
N GLY A 566 10.01 1.99 10.85
CA GLY A 566 9.20 3.12 10.37
C GLY A 566 9.96 4.04 9.44
N LYS A 567 9.19 4.84 8.69
CA LYS A 567 9.70 5.85 7.76
C LYS A 567 9.12 7.21 8.14
N SER A 568 9.96 8.24 8.17
CA SER A 568 9.48 9.63 8.22
C SER A 568 9.38 10.19 6.81
N HIS A 569 8.49 11.17 6.60
CA HIS A 569 8.37 11.83 5.31
C HIS A 569 9.71 12.52 4.94
N PRO A 570 10.12 12.56 3.66
CA PRO A 570 11.42 13.14 3.29
C PRO A 570 11.59 14.60 3.69
N ALA A 571 10.49 15.35 3.76
CA ALA A 571 10.42 16.75 4.20
C ALA A 571 10.11 16.95 5.70
N ASP A 572 9.94 15.88 6.48
CA ASP A 572 9.67 15.95 7.92
C ASP A 572 10.96 15.75 8.73
N ASP A 573 11.74 16.83 8.86
CA ASP A 573 12.99 16.81 9.61
C ASP A 573 12.79 16.47 11.10
N ALA A 574 11.65 16.83 11.67
CA ALA A 574 11.32 16.48 13.06
C ALA A 574 11.13 14.97 13.23
N GLY A 575 10.40 14.32 12.32
CA GLY A 575 10.27 12.87 12.31
C GLY A 575 11.59 12.14 12.02
N LYS A 576 12.43 12.67 11.11
CA LYS A 576 13.79 12.15 10.88
C LYS A 576 14.67 12.28 12.12
N LYS A 577 14.55 13.38 12.86
CA LYS A 577 15.26 13.59 14.13
C LYS A 577 14.83 12.59 15.20
N MET A 578 13.53 12.31 15.31
CA MET A 578 13.02 11.26 16.21
C MET A 578 13.60 9.88 15.88
N ILE A 579 13.70 9.51 14.59
CA ILE A 579 14.36 8.27 14.16
C ILE A 579 15.83 8.27 14.57
N GLN A 580 16.55 9.37 14.31
CA GLN A 580 17.97 9.48 14.65
C GLN A 580 18.21 9.29 16.15
N ASP A 581 17.43 9.95 17.00
CA ASP A 581 17.59 9.88 18.45
C ASP A 581 17.30 8.47 18.98
N LEU A 582 16.29 7.80 18.42
CA LEU A 582 16.00 6.40 18.73
C LEU A 582 17.12 5.46 18.30
N VAL A 583 17.60 5.57 17.06
CA VAL A 583 18.66 4.68 16.56
C VAL A 583 19.95 4.86 17.37
N LYS A 584 20.28 6.09 17.77
CA LYS A 584 21.42 6.34 18.68
C LYS A 584 21.27 5.59 20.01
N PHE A 585 20.06 5.56 20.57
CA PHE A 585 19.79 4.77 21.77
C PHE A 585 19.87 3.26 21.49
N THR A 586 19.34 2.78 20.36
CA THR A 586 19.39 1.35 20.02
C THR A 586 20.80 0.86 19.72
N ASP A 587 21.69 1.74 19.28
CA ASP A 587 23.09 1.41 18.96
C ASP A 587 23.99 1.32 20.21
N ASP A 588 23.53 1.81 21.38
CA ASP A 588 24.27 1.77 22.64
C ASP A 588 24.59 0.29 23.01
N PRO A 589 25.88 -0.09 23.15
CA PRO A 589 26.29 -1.44 23.50
C PRO A 589 25.60 -2.03 24.73
N ALA A 590 25.20 -1.18 25.68
CA ALA A 590 24.49 -1.59 26.89
C ALA A 590 23.11 -2.20 26.60
N VAL A 591 22.43 -1.80 25.51
CA VAL A 591 21.06 -2.23 25.20
C VAL A 591 20.86 -2.79 23.79
N ARG A 592 21.82 -2.62 22.87
CA ARG A 592 21.69 -3.03 21.45
C ARG A 592 21.36 -4.50 21.22
N HIS A 593 21.52 -5.35 22.24
CA HIS A 593 21.16 -6.76 22.21
C HIS A 593 19.68 -7.02 22.56
N ARG A 594 18.93 -6.00 23.00
CA ARG A 594 17.52 -6.04 23.43
C ARG A 594 16.61 -5.06 22.69
N ILE A 595 17.14 -4.06 21.99
CA ILE A 595 16.33 -3.10 21.24
C ILE A 595 16.95 -2.82 19.88
N VAL A 596 16.13 -2.83 18.83
CA VAL A 596 16.58 -2.65 17.45
C VAL A 596 15.66 -1.70 16.69
N PHE A 597 16.26 -0.92 15.77
CA PHE A 597 15.54 -0.21 14.72
C PHE A 597 15.84 -0.85 13.37
N LEU A 598 14.79 -1.29 12.66
CA LEU A 598 14.88 -1.88 11.32
C LEU A 598 14.52 -0.84 10.25
N PRO A 599 15.46 -0.46 9.37
CA PRO A 599 15.17 0.46 8.28
C PRO A 599 14.39 -0.23 7.16
N ASN A 600 13.71 0.59 6.38
CA ASN A 600 12.94 0.23 5.19
C ASN A 600 11.79 -0.76 5.48
N TYR A 601 10.94 -0.41 6.44
CA TYR A 601 9.70 -1.13 6.69
C TYR A 601 8.84 -1.26 5.42
N ASP A 602 8.39 -2.48 5.13
CA ASP A 602 7.55 -2.87 3.99
C ASP A 602 6.69 -4.11 4.33
N ILE A 603 5.87 -4.57 3.37
CA ILE A 603 5.00 -5.74 3.55
C ILE A 603 5.82 -6.99 3.85
N ALA A 604 6.98 -7.19 3.19
CA ALA A 604 7.84 -8.34 3.44
C ALA A 604 8.34 -8.40 4.89
N MET A 605 8.77 -7.26 5.47
CA MET A 605 9.14 -7.20 6.89
C MET A 605 7.95 -7.47 7.81
N ALA A 606 6.77 -6.98 7.43
CA ALA A 606 5.56 -7.16 8.24
C ALA A 606 5.13 -8.63 8.41
N ARG A 607 5.45 -9.51 7.44
CA ARG A 607 5.12 -10.95 7.49
C ARG A 607 5.79 -11.70 8.64
N THR A 608 6.95 -11.26 9.10
CA THR A 608 7.64 -11.84 10.26
C THR A 608 7.42 -10.99 11.51
N LEU A 609 7.32 -9.67 11.34
CA LEU A 609 7.17 -8.74 12.46
C LEU A 609 5.86 -8.91 13.22
N PHE A 610 4.70 -8.94 12.55
CA PHE A 610 3.43 -9.08 13.26
C PHE A 610 3.33 -10.43 13.98
N PRO A 611 3.60 -11.58 13.34
CA PRO A 611 3.51 -12.86 14.04
C PRO A 611 4.53 -13.03 15.15
N GLY A 612 5.74 -12.49 15.01
CA GLY A 612 6.79 -12.66 16.03
C GLY A 612 6.71 -11.72 17.23
N CYS A 613 5.83 -10.71 17.26
CA CYS A 613 5.68 -9.83 18.41
C CYS A 613 4.63 -10.36 19.39
N ASP A 614 4.91 -10.37 20.68
CA ASP A 614 3.96 -10.79 21.73
C ASP A 614 3.04 -9.64 22.13
N VAL A 615 3.58 -8.42 22.16
CA VAL A 615 2.82 -7.20 22.45
C VAL A 615 3.01 -6.21 21.31
N TRP A 616 1.92 -5.63 20.84
CA TRP A 616 1.95 -4.56 19.85
C TRP A 616 1.70 -3.21 20.49
N LEU A 617 2.69 -2.31 20.42
CA LEU A 617 2.64 -1.00 21.07
C LEU A 617 2.10 0.07 20.11
N ASN A 618 1.01 0.74 20.49
CA ASN A 618 0.49 1.95 19.85
C ASN A 618 0.33 3.11 20.85
N ASN A 619 0.99 4.24 20.62
CA ASN A 619 0.91 5.38 21.54
C ASN A 619 0.66 6.73 20.82
N PRO A 620 -0.25 6.84 19.84
CA PRO A 620 -0.56 8.12 19.21
C PRO A 620 -1.18 9.10 20.22
N LEU A 621 -1.10 10.40 19.96
CA LEU A 621 -1.93 11.39 20.67
C LEU A 621 -3.40 11.16 20.28
N ARG A 622 -4.29 11.11 21.27
CA ARG A 622 -5.74 11.03 21.05
C ARG A 622 -6.30 12.43 20.74
N PRO A 623 -7.23 12.61 19.79
CA PRO A 623 -7.83 11.62 18.88
C PRO A 623 -7.20 11.65 17.47
N LEU A 624 -5.86 11.65 17.38
CA LEU A 624 -5.13 11.88 16.13
C LEU A 624 -4.83 10.59 15.35
N GLU A 625 -5.30 9.43 15.83
CA GLU A 625 -5.29 8.18 15.06
C GLU A 625 -6.71 7.85 14.56
N ALA A 626 -6.93 7.97 13.25
CA ALA A 626 -8.25 7.70 12.67
C ALA A 626 -8.73 6.26 12.88
N CYS A 627 -7.84 5.27 12.79
CA CYS A 627 -8.19 3.86 13.01
C CYS A 627 -6.99 3.06 13.49
N GLY A 628 -6.01 2.78 12.61
CA GLY A 628 -4.78 2.07 12.97
C GLY A 628 -4.86 0.54 12.80
N THR A 629 -4.77 0.05 11.57
CA THR A 629 -4.91 -1.39 11.24
C THR A 629 -3.76 -2.28 11.70
N SER A 630 -2.63 -1.74 12.16
CA SER A 630 -1.48 -2.55 12.61
C SER A 630 -1.80 -3.39 13.86
N GLY A 631 -2.62 -2.86 14.77
CA GLY A 631 -3.03 -3.60 15.97
C GLY A 631 -3.89 -4.82 15.62
N MET A 632 -4.74 -4.70 14.61
CA MET A 632 -5.57 -5.80 14.09
C MET A 632 -4.69 -6.93 13.53
N LYS A 633 -3.62 -6.59 12.79
CA LYS A 633 -2.68 -7.58 12.21
C LYS A 633 -1.90 -8.34 13.26
N ALA A 634 -1.51 -7.65 14.33
CA ALA A 634 -0.87 -8.28 15.47
C ALA A 634 -1.87 -9.20 16.20
N ALA A 635 -3.10 -8.73 16.44
CA ALA A 635 -4.13 -9.47 17.15
C ALA A 635 -4.50 -10.81 16.48
N ILE A 636 -4.68 -10.83 15.15
CA ILE A 636 -5.00 -12.08 14.43
C ILE A 636 -3.86 -13.12 14.46
N ASN A 637 -2.66 -12.72 14.89
CA ASN A 637 -1.53 -13.63 15.12
C ASN A 637 -1.34 -13.98 16.60
N GLY A 638 -2.26 -13.59 17.49
CA GLY A 638 -2.19 -13.86 18.92
C GLY A 638 -1.33 -12.87 19.72
N SER A 639 -0.98 -11.72 19.17
CA SER A 639 -0.33 -10.64 19.92
C SER A 639 -1.35 -9.86 20.75
N LEU A 640 -0.98 -9.47 21.97
CA LEU A 640 -1.77 -8.54 22.79
C LEU A 640 -1.51 -7.10 22.38
N ASN A 641 -2.49 -6.21 22.55
CA ASN A 641 -2.32 -4.80 22.25
C ASN A 641 -2.01 -3.99 23.52
N LEU A 642 -1.03 -3.10 23.42
CA LEU A 642 -0.76 -2.05 24.41
C LEU A 642 -0.97 -0.71 23.70
N SER A 643 -2.15 -0.11 23.87
CA SER A 643 -2.58 1.01 23.05
C SER A 643 -3.32 2.10 23.79
N VAL A 644 -3.17 3.35 23.34
CA VAL A 644 -4.11 4.44 23.70
C VAL A 644 -5.50 4.10 23.18
N LEU A 645 -6.55 4.45 23.92
CA LEU A 645 -7.96 4.33 23.50
C LEU A 645 -8.28 5.34 22.41
N ASP A 646 -7.77 5.09 21.21
CA ASP A 646 -7.95 5.89 20.01
C ASP A 646 -8.10 4.98 18.79
N GLY A 647 -8.67 5.51 17.70
CA GLY A 647 -8.94 4.74 16.48
C GLY A 647 -9.77 3.48 16.74
N TRP A 648 -9.32 2.33 16.23
CA TRP A 648 -10.03 1.05 16.38
C TRP A 648 -10.00 0.49 17.79
N TRP A 649 -8.99 0.85 18.59
CA TRP A 649 -8.78 0.27 19.90
C TRP A 649 -9.81 0.77 20.91
N ASP A 650 -10.30 2.00 20.73
CA ASP A 650 -11.43 2.57 21.49
C ASP A 650 -12.71 1.71 21.34
N GLU A 651 -12.86 0.99 20.22
CA GLU A 651 -14.01 0.14 19.95
C GLU A 651 -13.85 -1.30 20.45
N MET A 652 -12.61 -1.81 20.52
CA MET A 652 -12.33 -3.24 20.70
C MET A 652 -11.76 -3.59 22.08
N TYR A 653 -11.28 -2.63 22.86
CA TYR A 653 -10.76 -2.91 24.19
C TYR A 653 -11.87 -3.35 25.14
N ASP A 654 -11.71 -4.53 25.76
CA ASP A 654 -12.67 -5.11 26.70
C ASP A 654 -12.16 -5.21 28.14
N GLY A 655 -10.88 -4.88 28.38
CA GLY A 655 -10.22 -5.01 29.69
C GLY A 655 -9.44 -6.30 29.90
N GLU A 656 -9.63 -7.31 29.05
CA GLU A 656 -8.98 -8.62 29.14
C GLU A 656 -8.06 -8.90 27.93
N ASN A 657 -8.27 -8.22 26.80
CA ASN A 657 -7.58 -8.44 25.54
C ASN A 657 -6.30 -7.59 25.30
N GLY A 658 -5.78 -6.96 26.36
CA GLY A 658 -4.57 -6.15 26.31
C GLY A 658 -4.55 -5.05 27.38
N TRP A 659 -3.90 -3.94 27.07
CA TRP A 659 -3.75 -2.80 27.98
C TRP A 659 -4.09 -1.48 27.30
N ALA A 660 -4.92 -0.69 27.99
CA ALA A 660 -5.15 0.70 27.65
C ALA A 660 -4.08 1.62 28.24
N ILE A 661 -3.48 2.47 27.41
CA ILE A 661 -2.65 3.59 27.87
C ILE A 661 -3.59 4.77 28.14
N PRO A 662 -3.65 5.30 29.37
CA PRO A 662 -4.48 6.46 29.67
C PRO A 662 -4.09 7.65 28.81
N THR A 663 -5.10 8.41 28.38
CA THR A 663 -4.85 9.71 27.74
C THR A 663 -4.15 10.62 28.73
N ALA A 664 -3.09 11.31 28.29
CA ALA A 664 -2.48 12.34 29.12
C ALA A 664 -3.49 13.51 29.23
N ASN A 665 -3.89 13.85 30.45
CA ASN A 665 -4.74 15.02 30.73
C ASN A 665 -4.04 16.33 30.35
#